data_AF-A0A7R8UIP7-F1
#
_entry.id   AF-A0A7R8UIP7-F1
#
_cell.length_a   1.000
_cell.length_b   1.000
_cell.length_c   1.000
_cell.angle_alpha   90.00
_cell.angle_beta   90.00
_cell.angle_gamma   90.00
#
_symmetry.space_group_name_H-M   'P 1'
#
loop_
_entity.id
_entity.type
_entity.pdbx_description
1 polymer ?
#
loop_
_entity_poly.entity_id
_entity_poly.type
_entity_poly.pdbx_seq_one_letter_code
_entity_poly.pdbx_strand_id
1 'polypeptide(L)'
;MEAPTRTIKDLDRESLQHIFSHLDLLDKLKLALVHNNITDLIKDTLCNETFDVFDVQTTFSVPEAEFILANYGQFVTKYRCVSTCEDEIDFLRLIPKYCLNLEEIVLSGREIKPNDVHSQLLTVSKHVKALTLRKCILGNASCSLLSGLSNLEVLNLEDSKLTGKDFSKLRNLVDLNLKNCRNFKSRNFIEICKSNKLKKLNIAGLKQLTHASIQTLVDTQSDIETLIVGNKYWFKDWNRMFQLKSLREVSMIGCFELNVKANLEVLVDEQKETLECLEINFENKYPERGDHFLEMEVLSRICEFSNLKVLSLRNSALLEDKHLVRIAKVCKLLEMLDIHGTDFRDTGIIKSVKHLERLRYLDISHCTVKSTLYSHLVAVRREQGIDRQLLVYINSRMELKNLLVSDEYKLCQHFVKLLLDPMRLNNGISILERLRQLNTNNSETHQSKEIPRPSSPDASEILQQKVTLLSLDENSLYHIMKYLGVPKKLELVLINEHFCNVVKHFLHKDLVDVIEIILNFTAKETRKILSRCGSMVKRLRIEMPNSQPEDAEYYDLIAEFCTNLEELNCSDMFDVCKLVSIIRASSSTLKFLNLYHCEIDESVEIEISKASNLKTLWVKETGIVGSHVRQLKNLVDLDLGWCLELEPQHFIAICKNNRLEKLGISKCTALNNEAFSVLSETQCNLQKIILDGIYVASNVVNIANLPNLVDVRLIGSSPQELIECLNALIEHRVDEIQCLQIQCLEDPKVSMLPKLRSSILEFRNLKLLRLPFGTFINDACLKQIALSCPLLEILDLYNIFDLTKEAIIYAVKHLKHLQHLNIKECQIDDILALYQEVLKIKVQQMDAECLVLYVVSECESLTETKEYAVMKKYVTLSTKDLSDLEKEGYFKKKKGKYQKEVKSTFFNTDFNNNQDYVNILDLPTNCLLNIATYLGTVDKLNFISAHRRFLDSTRSLIECMVFNVNEISQSLTLREAQDLFKRCGKSIKRIQFTALNSNYVEYLRLIQPYREHFTEIHLSNISEQTNVEEHKKLFDSPLQRLKKIVFDNVEGIDAFLTVIQNKDDLQILDTSCYNGDGMLINQFKNLTELSLLNFALTELSSHNLIQICRNCKLKILDVHAFECLTREAFNVLIETQSDTLERLSISCEYDDDVCSDVVKLPNLKHIFIQFYTNISLLEKVLDKLVKYHRNDLISLEVANEMYFLPASIDMLNETVHERSKKFSNLQKLAINVSSSLQYK
;
A
#
# COMPACT_ATOMS: atom_id res chain seq x y z
N MET A 1 62.38 -24.20 -2.82
CA MET A 1 61.77 -25.52 -3.08
C MET A 1 60.31 -25.28 -3.37
N GLU A 2 59.90 -25.40 -4.63
CA GLU A 2 58.48 -25.31 -4.98
C GLU A 2 57.82 -26.65 -4.64
N ALA A 3 56.77 -26.61 -3.82
CA ALA A 3 55.97 -27.80 -3.55
C ALA A 3 55.04 -28.06 -4.74
N PRO A 4 54.85 -29.32 -5.17
CA PRO A 4 53.95 -29.62 -6.29
C PRO A 4 52.51 -29.30 -5.89
N THR A 5 51.84 -28.50 -6.69
CA THR A 5 50.41 -28.20 -6.57
C THR A 5 49.59 -29.47 -6.80
N ARG A 6 49.21 -30.14 -5.71
CA ARG A 6 48.18 -31.18 -5.75
C ARG A 6 46.86 -30.56 -6.22
N THR A 7 46.23 -31.18 -7.19
CA THR A 7 44.92 -30.82 -7.70
C THR A 7 43.84 -31.65 -7.03
N ILE A 8 42.56 -31.28 -7.18
CA ILE A 8 41.42 -32.07 -6.67
C ILE A 8 41.43 -33.53 -7.20
N LYS A 9 42.10 -33.78 -8.34
CA LYS A 9 42.27 -35.12 -8.93
C LYS A 9 43.15 -36.06 -8.09
N ASP A 10 43.93 -35.51 -7.17
CA ASP A 10 44.90 -36.22 -6.33
C ASP A 10 44.35 -36.54 -4.93
N LEU A 11 43.05 -36.25 -4.67
CA LEU A 11 42.35 -36.58 -3.44
C LEU A 11 41.73 -37.99 -3.53
N ASP A 12 41.84 -38.76 -2.45
CA ASP A 12 41.16 -40.05 -2.32
C ASP A 12 39.65 -39.92 -2.07
N ARG A 13 38.94 -41.05 -2.18
CA ARG A 13 37.48 -41.10 -2.07
C ARG A 13 36.97 -40.68 -0.69
N GLU A 14 37.68 -41.02 0.38
CA GLU A 14 37.31 -40.63 1.75
C GLU A 14 37.45 -39.13 1.96
N SER A 15 38.54 -38.54 1.49
CA SER A 15 38.77 -37.08 1.51
C SER A 15 37.71 -36.33 0.71
N LEU A 16 37.37 -36.81 -0.49
CA LEU A 16 36.27 -36.25 -1.28
C LEU A 16 34.92 -36.40 -0.57
N GLN A 17 34.66 -37.53 0.09
CA GLN A 17 33.39 -37.77 0.80
C GLN A 17 33.25 -36.89 2.05
N HIS A 18 34.36 -36.64 2.76
CA HIS A 18 34.39 -35.70 3.88
C HIS A 18 34.16 -34.25 3.40
N ILE A 19 34.81 -33.82 2.31
CA ILE A 19 34.55 -32.51 1.69
C ILE A 19 33.07 -32.40 1.25
N PHE A 20 32.52 -33.42 0.59
CA PHE A 20 31.13 -33.45 0.14
C PHE A 20 30.12 -33.39 1.30
N SER A 21 30.46 -33.91 2.48
CA SER A 21 29.61 -33.78 3.67
C SER A 21 29.49 -32.35 4.22
N HIS A 22 30.32 -31.41 3.75
CA HIS A 22 30.35 -30.01 4.17
C HIS A 22 29.94 -29.01 3.08
N LEU A 23 29.69 -29.49 1.85
CA LEU A 23 29.13 -28.67 0.78
C LEU A 23 27.60 -28.68 0.87
N ASP A 24 26.96 -27.60 0.42
CA ASP A 24 25.52 -27.62 0.15
C ASP A 24 25.22 -28.41 -1.13
N LEU A 25 23.94 -28.69 -1.39
CA LEU A 25 23.50 -29.43 -2.56
C LEU A 25 23.98 -28.76 -3.87
N LEU A 26 24.03 -27.43 -3.89
CA LEU A 26 24.36 -26.64 -5.07
C LEU A 26 25.84 -26.80 -5.46
N ASP A 27 26.75 -26.66 -4.51
CA ASP A 27 28.18 -26.80 -4.74
C ASP A 27 28.57 -28.25 -5.03
N LYS A 28 27.88 -29.24 -4.44
CA LYS A 28 27.97 -30.65 -4.86
C LYS A 28 27.64 -30.82 -6.35
N LEU A 29 26.56 -30.18 -6.82
CA LEU A 29 26.12 -30.24 -8.23
C LEU A 29 27.09 -29.50 -9.18
N LYS A 30 27.64 -28.34 -8.78
CA LYS A 30 28.69 -27.65 -9.56
C LYS A 30 29.94 -28.53 -9.72
N LEU A 31 30.40 -29.17 -8.65
CA LEU A 31 31.52 -30.12 -8.70
C LEU A 31 31.22 -31.33 -9.59
N ALA A 32 29.96 -31.77 -9.64
CA ALA A 32 29.48 -32.80 -10.56
C ALA A 32 29.70 -32.43 -12.04
N LEU A 33 29.37 -31.20 -12.42
CA LEU A 33 29.53 -30.69 -13.80
C LEU A 33 31.01 -30.62 -14.22
N VAL A 34 31.91 -30.41 -13.26
CA VAL A 34 33.36 -30.26 -13.52
C VAL A 34 34.10 -31.60 -13.52
N HIS A 35 33.57 -32.65 -12.85
CA HIS A 35 34.36 -33.87 -12.61
C HIS A 35 33.59 -35.20 -12.59
N ASN A 36 33.68 -35.97 -13.68
CA ASN A 36 33.00 -37.27 -13.86
C ASN A 36 33.25 -38.32 -12.77
N ASN A 37 34.40 -38.30 -12.08
CA ASN A 37 34.69 -39.30 -11.02
C ASN A 37 33.92 -39.04 -9.71
N ILE A 38 33.23 -37.90 -9.59
CA ILE A 38 32.46 -37.52 -8.39
C ILE A 38 31.01 -38.06 -8.46
N THR A 39 30.54 -38.43 -9.66
CA THR A 39 29.17 -38.88 -9.96
C THR A 39 28.64 -39.95 -9.01
N ASP A 40 29.45 -40.91 -8.57
CA ASP A 40 28.97 -41.97 -7.65
C ASP A 40 28.76 -41.49 -6.21
N LEU A 41 29.48 -40.46 -5.74
CA LEU A 41 29.30 -39.86 -4.41
C LEU A 41 27.98 -39.07 -4.30
N ILE A 42 27.55 -38.50 -5.41
CA ILE A 42 26.36 -37.64 -5.50
C ILE A 42 25.08 -38.48 -5.45
N LYS A 43 25.09 -39.70 -5.99
CA LYS A 43 23.93 -40.63 -5.97
C LYS A 43 23.47 -40.94 -4.55
N ASP A 44 24.40 -41.27 -3.66
CA ASP A 44 24.11 -41.61 -2.27
C ASP A 44 23.55 -40.42 -1.47
N THR A 45 23.97 -39.20 -1.85
CA THR A 45 23.56 -37.95 -1.21
C THR A 45 22.16 -37.52 -1.65
N LEU A 46 21.87 -37.55 -2.96
CA LEU A 46 20.60 -37.10 -3.53
C LEU A 46 19.38 -37.94 -3.13
N CYS A 47 19.57 -39.20 -2.76
CA CYS A 47 18.47 -40.06 -2.27
C CYS A 47 17.76 -39.48 -1.03
N ASN A 48 18.45 -38.66 -0.23
CA ASN A 48 18.00 -38.20 1.09
C ASN A 48 17.79 -36.67 1.20
N GLU A 49 18.24 -35.88 0.22
CA GLU A 49 18.14 -34.41 0.23
C GLU A 49 16.92 -33.93 -0.58
N THR A 50 16.33 -32.80 -0.17
CA THR A 50 15.23 -32.18 -0.94
C THR A 50 15.81 -31.34 -2.07
N PHE A 51 15.38 -31.58 -3.30
CA PHE A 51 15.84 -30.80 -4.45
C PHE A 51 15.01 -29.50 -4.54
N ASP A 52 15.59 -28.39 -4.08
CA ASP A 52 14.99 -27.06 -4.17
C ASP A 52 15.44 -26.36 -5.46
N VAL A 53 14.46 -25.90 -6.24
CA VAL A 53 14.66 -25.35 -7.59
C VAL A 53 15.28 -23.95 -7.53
N PHE A 54 15.03 -23.18 -6.47
CA PHE A 54 15.48 -21.80 -6.39
C PHE A 54 17.02 -21.70 -6.39
N ASP A 55 17.67 -22.60 -5.66
CA ASP A 55 19.13 -22.73 -5.65
C ASP A 55 19.64 -23.11 -7.06
N VAL A 56 18.96 -24.05 -7.72
CA VAL A 56 19.37 -24.57 -9.03
C VAL A 56 19.19 -23.52 -10.15
N GLN A 57 18.09 -22.77 -10.17
CA GLN A 57 17.80 -21.76 -11.21
C GLN A 57 18.65 -20.51 -11.12
N THR A 58 19.00 -20.08 -9.91
CA THR A 58 19.92 -18.95 -9.71
C THR A 58 21.36 -19.26 -10.14
N THR A 59 21.64 -20.51 -10.54
CA THR A 59 22.98 -21.06 -10.70
C THR A 59 23.22 -21.77 -12.03
N PHE A 60 22.23 -22.47 -12.57
CA PHE A 60 22.36 -23.34 -13.74
C PHE A 60 21.35 -22.97 -14.83
N SER A 61 21.83 -22.94 -16.07
CA SER A 61 20.98 -22.80 -17.25
C SER A 61 20.12 -24.05 -17.49
N VAL A 62 19.03 -23.92 -18.26
CA VAL A 62 18.13 -25.06 -18.59
C VAL A 62 18.89 -26.29 -19.14
N PRO A 63 19.91 -26.18 -20.02
CA PRO A 63 20.71 -27.33 -20.46
C PRO A 63 21.56 -27.99 -19.35
N GLU A 64 22.08 -27.21 -18.41
CA GLU A 64 22.85 -27.73 -17.27
C GLU A 64 21.92 -28.44 -16.27
N ALA A 65 20.71 -27.90 -16.06
CA ALA A 65 19.67 -28.56 -15.30
C ALA A 65 19.16 -29.85 -15.98
N GLU A 66 18.98 -29.85 -17.31
CA GLU A 66 18.68 -31.07 -18.05
C GLU A 66 19.79 -32.11 -17.91
N PHE A 67 21.06 -31.71 -17.96
CA PHE A 67 22.18 -32.62 -17.72
C PHE A 67 22.20 -33.18 -16.29
N ILE A 68 22.00 -32.33 -15.28
CA ILE A 68 21.92 -32.76 -13.87
C ILE A 68 20.76 -33.76 -13.69
N LEU A 69 19.57 -33.42 -14.15
CA LEU A 69 18.39 -34.27 -14.01
C LEU A 69 18.55 -35.56 -14.82
N ALA A 70 19.13 -35.53 -16.03
CA ALA A 70 19.39 -36.73 -16.83
C ALA A 70 20.32 -37.75 -16.15
N ASN A 71 21.29 -37.29 -15.37
CA ASN A 71 22.24 -38.17 -14.68
C ASN A 71 21.78 -38.57 -13.26
N TYR A 72 21.00 -37.70 -12.59
CA TYR A 72 20.73 -37.84 -11.16
C TYR A 72 19.24 -37.76 -10.76
N GLY A 73 18.34 -37.38 -11.66
CA GLY A 73 16.91 -37.17 -11.38
C GLY A 73 16.21 -38.41 -10.80
N GLN A 74 16.62 -39.62 -11.18
CA GLN A 74 16.05 -40.86 -10.66
C GLN A 74 16.23 -41.04 -9.14
N PHE A 75 17.14 -40.30 -8.51
CA PHE A 75 17.35 -40.31 -7.05
C PHE A 75 16.54 -39.24 -6.32
N VAL A 76 15.92 -38.30 -7.05
CA VAL A 76 15.13 -37.20 -6.47
C VAL A 76 13.76 -37.71 -6.02
N THR A 77 13.60 -37.87 -4.71
CA THR A 77 12.33 -38.28 -4.07
C THR A 77 11.45 -37.09 -3.64
N LYS A 78 12.05 -35.89 -3.50
CA LYS A 78 11.36 -34.65 -3.10
C LYS A 78 11.75 -33.47 -3.96
N TYR A 79 10.77 -32.73 -4.45
CA TYR A 79 10.94 -31.55 -5.31
C TYR A 79 10.24 -30.34 -4.69
N ARG A 80 10.93 -29.19 -4.64
CA ARG A 80 10.40 -27.93 -4.10
C ARG A 80 10.66 -26.76 -5.04
N CYS A 81 9.63 -25.94 -5.25
CA CYS A 81 9.64 -24.72 -6.06
C CYS A 81 8.85 -23.64 -5.32
N VAL A 82 9.48 -22.54 -4.92
CA VAL A 82 8.91 -21.50 -4.02
C VAL A 82 8.88 -20.10 -4.66
N SER A 83 9.49 -19.95 -5.83
CA SER A 83 9.60 -18.70 -6.59
C SER A 83 8.49 -18.55 -7.65
N THR A 84 8.62 -17.53 -8.49
CA THR A 84 7.68 -17.22 -9.58
C THR A 84 8.43 -16.75 -10.84
N CYS A 85 9.54 -17.38 -11.22
CA CYS A 85 10.23 -17.08 -12.48
C CYS A 85 9.70 -17.97 -13.62
N GLU A 86 9.63 -17.45 -14.85
CA GLU A 86 9.00 -18.21 -15.95
C GLU A 86 9.84 -19.40 -16.43
N ASP A 87 11.15 -19.37 -16.17
CA ASP A 87 12.06 -20.50 -16.43
C ASP A 87 11.65 -21.76 -15.62
N GLU A 88 10.86 -21.61 -14.54
CA GLU A 88 10.31 -22.75 -13.78
C GLU A 88 9.47 -23.70 -14.64
N ILE A 89 8.79 -23.20 -15.68
CA ILE A 89 7.96 -24.04 -16.55
C ILE A 89 8.84 -24.98 -17.39
N ASP A 90 10.00 -24.53 -17.87
CA ASP A 90 10.92 -25.39 -18.61
C ASP A 90 11.65 -26.38 -17.69
N PHE A 91 11.97 -26.00 -16.45
CA PHE A 91 12.45 -26.94 -15.44
C PHE A 91 11.38 -28.00 -15.08
N LEU A 92 10.11 -27.60 -14.93
CA LEU A 92 8.98 -28.51 -14.68
C LEU A 92 8.74 -29.50 -15.83
N ARG A 93 9.22 -29.25 -17.06
CA ARG A 93 9.22 -30.23 -18.17
C ARG A 93 10.27 -31.32 -18.01
N LEU A 94 11.37 -31.04 -17.32
CA LEU A 94 12.48 -31.97 -17.10
C LEU A 94 12.17 -32.96 -15.97
N ILE A 95 11.44 -32.53 -14.94
CA ILE A 95 11.09 -33.37 -13.78
C ILE A 95 10.34 -34.66 -14.18
N PRO A 96 9.29 -34.64 -15.03
CA PRO A 96 8.68 -35.86 -15.54
C PRO A 96 9.66 -36.74 -16.33
N LYS A 97 10.53 -36.13 -17.13
CA LYS A 97 11.45 -36.86 -18.01
C LYS A 97 12.50 -37.67 -17.22
N TYR A 98 12.83 -37.22 -16.01
CA TYR A 98 14.01 -37.71 -15.28
C TYR A 98 13.78 -38.11 -13.81
N CYS A 99 12.81 -37.52 -13.11
CA CYS A 99 12.54 -37.77 -11.69
C CYS A 99 11.43 -38.81 -11.49
N LEU A 100 11.72 -40.06 -11.90
CA LEU A 100 10.72 -41.15 -11.92
C LEU A 100 10.27 -41.63 -10.52
N ASN A 101 11.09 -41.39 -9.48
CA ASN A 101 10.85 -41.85 -8.10
C ASN A 101 10.33 -40.74 -7.17
N LEU A 102 9.72 -39.70 -7.74
CA LEU A 102 9.25 -38.55 -6.98
C LEU A 102 8.05 -38.93 -6.10
N GLU A 103 8.15 -38.67 -4.78
CA GLU A 103 7.11 -38.94 -3.78
C GLU A 103 6.46 -37.66 -3.26
N GLU A 104 7.21 -36.56 -3.15
CA GLU A 104 6.75 -35.26 -2.64
C GLU A 104 7.02 -34.12 -3.64
N ILE A 105 5.98 -33.34 -3.93
CA ILE A 105 6.05 -32.14 -4.77
C ILE A 105 5.52 -30.94 -3.97
N VAL A 106 6.31 -29.89 -3.85
CA VAL A 106 5.92 -28.61 -3.25
C VAL A 106 6.08 -27.50 -4.29
N LEU A 107 4.96 -27.00 -4.81
CA LEU A 107 4.89 -25.80 -5.65
C LEU A 107 4.19 -24.69 -4.86
N SER A 108 4.73 -23.48 -4.87
CA SER A 108 4.15 -22.33 -4.18
C SER A 108 4.46 -21.06 -4.95
N GLY A 109 3.46 -20.44 -5.57
CA GLY A 109 3.66 -19.28 -6.45
C GLY A 109 2.36 -18.84 -7.12
N ARG A 110 2.25 -17.54 -7.47
CA ARG A 110 0.99 -16.93 -7.94
C ARG A 110 0.66 -17.18 -9.42
N GLU A 111 1.55 -17.76 -10.23
CA GLU A 111 1.39 -17.81 -11.70
C GLU A 111 1.24 -19.21 -12.31
N ILE A 112 1.33 -20.31 -11.55
CA ILE A 112 1.20 -21.68 -12.11
C ILE A 112 -0.23 -21.87 -12.68
N LYS A 113 -0.33 -22.01 -14.01
CA LYS A 113 -1.62 -22.13 -14.70
C LYS A 113 -2.07 -23.59 -14.79
N PRO A 114 -3.37 -23.85 -15.02
CA PRO A 114 -3.92 -25.21 -15.04
C PRO A 114 -3.26 -26.16 -16.04
N ASN A 115 -2.76 -25.65 -17.16
CA ASN A 115 -2.19 -26.43 -18.27
C ASN A 115 -0.73 -26.84 -18.05
N ASP A 116 0.00 -26.10 -17.21
CA ASP A 116 1.42 -26.35 -16.93
C ASP A 116 1.52 -27.56 -16.00
N VAL A 117 0.64 -27.63 -15.00
CA VAL A 117 0.43 -28.83 -14.15
C VAL A 117 -0.10 -30.01 -14.98
N HIS A 118 -0.96 -29.75 -15.97
CA HIS A 118 -1.64 -30.79 -16.78
C HIS A 118 -0.68 -31.65 -17.59
N SER A 119 0.20 -31.02 -18.36
CA SER A 119 0.94 -31.71 -19.45
C SER A 119 2.21 -32.42 -18.97
N GLN A 120 2.71 -32.05 -17.80
CA GLN A 120 4.06 -32.40 -17.34
C GLN A 120 4.00 -33.32 -16.13
N LEU A 121 3.65 -32.80 -14.95
CA LEU A 121 3.76 -33.49 -13.64
C LEU A 121 3.00 -34.82 -13.53
N LEU A 122 1.83 -34.92 -14.16
CA LEU A 122 0.87 -36.01 -13.92
C LEU A 122 1.07 -37.23 -14.83
N THR A 123 1.89 -37.10 -15.87
CA THR A 123 2.17 -38.17 -16.83
C THR A 123 3.11 -39.23 -16.25
N VAL A 124 3.81 -38.91 -15.17
CA VAL A 124 4.98 -39.68 -14.66
C VAL A 124 4.81 -40.13 -13.21
N SER A 125 4.15 -39.33 -12.37
CA SER A 125 4.25 -39.46 -10.92
C SER A 125 3.16 -40.31 -10.25
N LYS A 126 2.97 -41.56 -10.70
CA LYS A 126 2.12 -42.54 -9.97
C LYS A 126 2.59 -42.82 -8.53
N HIS A 127 3.82 -42.43 -8.19
CA HIS A 127 4.44 -42.61 -6.88
C HIS A 127 4.29 -41.40 -5.95
N VAL A 128 3.71 -40.28 -6.40
CA VAL A 128 3.50 -39.10 -5.54
C VAL A 128 2.45 -39.39 -4.48
N LYS A 129 2.90 -39.25 -3.23
CA LYS A 129 2.11 -39.36 -2.00
C LYS A 129 1.77 -37.98 -1.44
N ALA A 130 2.61 -36.97 -1.67
CA ALA A 130 2.42 -35.62 -1.14
C ALA A 130 2.51 -34.54 -2.23
N LEU A 131 1.49 -33.67 -2.28
CA LEU A 131 1.40 -32.58 -3.24
C LEU A 131 0.93 -31.28 -2.57
N THR A 132 1.75 -30.26 -2.66
CA THR A 132 1.44 -28.90 -2.20
C THR A 132 1.43 -27.95 -3.39
N LEU A 133 0.34 -27.20 -3.57
CA LEU A 133 0.11 -26.22 -4.65
C LEU A 133 -0.44 -24.92 -4.06
N ARG A 134 0.37 -24.20 -3.25
CA ARG A 134 -0.10 -23.00 -2.55
C ARG A 134 -0.15 -21.80 -3.49
N LYS A 135 -1.18 -20.96 -3.33
CA LYS A 135 -1.42 -19.71 -4.09
C LYS A 135 -1.50 -19.89 -5.62
N CYS A 136 -1.61 -21.14 -6.09
CA CYS A 136 -1.66 -21.49 -7.51
C CYS A 136 -3.04 -21.16 -8.10
N ILE A 137 -3.07 -20.63 -9.34
CA ILE A 137 -4.31 -20.32 -10.07
C ILE A 137 -4.82 -21.59 -10.75
N LEU A 138 -5.22 -22.54 -9.94
CA LEU A 138 -5.79 -23.80 -10.39
C LEU A 138 -7.27 -23.61 -10.77
N GLY A 139 -7.68 -24.23 -11.87
CA GLY A 139 -9.05 -24.22 -12.40
C GLY A 139 -9.67 -25.61 -12.36
N ASN A 140 -10.96 -25.73 -12.67
CA ASN A 140 -11.67 -27.03 -12.58
C ASN A 140 -11.08 -28.13 -13.47
N ALA A 141 -10.40 -27.77 -14.58
CA ALA A 141 -9.65 -28.73 -15.40
C ALA A 141 -8.50 -29.39 -14.63
N SER A 142 -7.82 -28.65 -13.73
CA SER A 142 -6.78 -29.20 -12.84
C SER A 142 -7.32 -30.31 -11.93
N CYS A 143 -8.58 -30.23 -11.50
CA CYS A 143 -9.14 -31.22 -10.58
C CYS A 143 -9.31 -32.61 -11.21
N SER A 144 -9.81 -32.68 -12.45
CA SER A 144 -9.90 -33.95 -13.19
C SER A 144 -8.54 -34.60 -13.43
N LEU A 145 -7.47 -33.83 -13.36
CA LEU A 145 -6.10 -34.27 -13.61
C LEU A 145 -5.42 -34.73 -12.32
N LEU A 146 -5.61 -34.00 -11.22
CA LEU A 146 -5.25 -34.45 -9.87
C LEU A 146 -5.86 -35.83 -9.56
N SER A 147 -7.06 -36.13 -10.09
CA SER A 147 -7.69 -37.45 -9.93
C SER A 147 -6.91 -38.65 -10.50
N GLY A 148 -5.87 -38.42 -11.31
CA GLY A 148 -4.93 -39.46 -11.75
C GLY A 148 -3.92 -39.89 -10.68
N LEU A 149 -3.71 -39.08 -9.63
CA LEU A 149 -2.81 -39.37 -8.51
C LEU A 149 -3.51 -40.26 -7.47
N SER A 150 -3.76 -41.52 -7.84
CA SER A 150 -4.48 -42.47 -6.97
C SER A 150 -3.79 -42.75 -5.64
N ASN A 151 -2.47 -42.54 -5.55
CA ASN A 151 -1.65 -42.80 -4.38
C ASN A 151 -1.41 -41.54 -3.52
N LEU A 152 -2.11 -40.44 -3.81
CA LEU A 152 -1.95 -39.20 -3.08
C LEU A 152 -2.58 -39.31 -1.67
N GLU A 153 -1.75 -39.10 -0.65
CA GLU A 153 -2.08 -39.14 0.78
C GLU A 153 -2.17 -37.74 1.39
N VAL A 154 -1.34 -36.80 0.93
CA VAL A 154 -1.26 -35.42 1.43
C VAL A 154 -1.53 -34.44 0.29
N LEU A 155 -2.53 -33.58 0.45
CA LEU A 155 -2.88 -32.55 -0.54
C LEU A 155 -3.08 -31.18 0.12
N ASN A 156 -2.25 -30.21 -0.25
CA ASN A 156 -2.34 -28.83 0.22
C ASN A 156 -2.60 -27.87 -0.95
N LEU A 157 -3.69 -27.10 -0.86
CA LEU A 157 -4.21 -26.20 -1.89
C LEU A 157 -4.46 -24.78 -1.34
N GLU A 158 -3.74 -24.40 -0.28
CA GLU A 158 -3.89 -23.10 0.40
C GLU A 158 -3.92 -21.92 -0.59
N ASP A 159 -4.89 -21.01 -0.43
CA ASP A 159 -5.15 -19.84 -1.29
C ASP A 159 -5.53 -20.15 -2.77
N SER A 160 -5.95 -21.39 -3.12
CA SER A 160 -6.38 -21.71 -4.50
C SER A 160 -7.81 -21.26 -4.85
N LYS A 161 -8.10 -21.01 -6.14
CA LYS A 161 -9.43 -20.61 -6.65
C LYS A 161 -10.37 -21.79 -7.00
N LEU A 162 -10.06 -23.00 -6.54
CA LEU A 162 -10.73 -24.24 -6.95
C LEU A 162 -12.15 -24.42 -6.42
N THR A 163 -13.00 -25.11 -7.20
CA THR A 163 -14.34 -25.52 -6.73
C THR A 163 -14.37 -26.87 -6.01
N GLY A 164 -13.35 -27.71 -6.18
CA GLY A 164 -13.25 -29.06 -5.61
C GLY A 164 -13.90 -30.19 -6.42
N LYS A 165 -14.46 -29.92 -7.61
CA LYS A 165 -15.07 -30.94 -8.48
C LYS A 165 -14.08 -32.10 -8.73
N ASP A 166 -14.54 -33.33 -8.92
CA ASP A 166 -13.72 -34.52 -9.25
C ASP A 166 -12.71 -35.00 -8.17
N PHE A 167 -12.56 -34.29 -7.05
CA PHE A 167 -11.65 -34.70 -5.96
C PHE A 167 -12.05 -36.00 -5.27
N SER A 168 -13.32 -36.41 -5.34
CA SER A 168 -13.84 -37.68 -4.80
C SER A 168 -13.28 -38.95 -5.48
N LYS A 169 -12.43 -38.77 -6.50
CA LYS A 169 -11.63 -39.82 -7.14
C LYS A 169 -10.27 -40.05 -6.45
N LEU A 170 -9.76 -39.04 -5.73
CA LEU A 170 -8.68 -39.24 -4.76
C LEU A 170 -9.32 -40.02 -3.60
N ARG A 171 -8.82 -41.24 -3.32
CA ARG A 171 -9.40 -42.16 -2.32
C ARG A 171 -8.51 -42.46 -1.13
N ASN A 172 -7.24 -42.04 -1.22
CA ASN A 172 -6.20 -42.33 -0.25
C ASN A 172 -5.77 -41.09 0.54
N LEU A 173 -6.50 -39.96 0.45
CA LEU A 173 -6.15 -38.76 1.20
C LEU A 173 -6.32 -39.01 2.71
N VAL A 174 -5.27 -38.63 3.43
CA VAL A 174 -5.13 -38.67 4.89
C VAL A 174 -4.95 -37.25 5.44
N ASP A 175 -4.28 -36.36 4.70
CA ASP A 175 -4.11 -34.94 5.05
C ASP A 175 -4.60 -34.05 3.90
N LEU A 176 -5.56 -33.16 4.20
CA LEU A 176 -6.17 -32.25 3.24
C LEU A 176 -6.22 -30.82 3.78
N ASN A 177 -5.49 -29.91 3.12
CA ASN A 177 -5.50 -28.49 3.42
C ASN A 177 -6.15 -27.68 2.28
N LEU A 178 -7.31 -27.11 2.57
CA LEU A 178 -8.13 -26.26 1.69
C LEU A 178 -8.19 -24.79 2.18
N LYS A 179 -7.23 -24.36 3.00
CA LYS A 179 -7.24 -23.02 3.59
C LYS A 179 -7.42 -21.94 2.52
N ASN A 180 -8.32 -20.99 2.76
CA ASN A 180 -8.67 -19.88 1.87
C ASN A 180 -9.17 -20.28 0.47
N CYS A 181 -9.59 -21.53 0.21
CA CYS A 181 -10.18 -21.92 -1.07
C CYS A 181 -11.61 -21.38 -1.23
N ARG A 182 -11.77 -20.06 -1.41
CA ARG A 182 -13.06 -19.33 -1.31
C ARG A 182 -14.17 -19.84 -2.26
N ASN A 183 -13.81 -20.52 -3.33
CA ASN A 183 -14.73 -21.07 -4.34
C ASN A 183 -15.15 -22.53 -4.10
N PHE A 184 -14.63 -23.18 -3.04
CA PHE A 184 -14.82 -24.61 -2.80
C PHE A 184 -16.27 -24.93 -2.42
N LYS A 185 -16.97 -25.74 -3.22
CA LYS A 185 -18.41 -25.94 -3.08
C LYS A 185 -18.75 -27.06 -2.09
N SER A 186 -19.74 -26.83 -1.22
CA SER A 186 -20.31 -27.83 -0.29
C SER A 186 -20.49 -29.23 -0.86
N ARG A 187 -21.08 -29.35 -2.06
CA ARG A 187 -21.32 -30.66 -2.70
C ARG A 187 -20.02 -31.44 -2.91
N ASN A 188 -18.97 -30.76 -3.36
CA ASN A 188 -17.69 -31.40 -3.64
C ASN A 188 -17.01 -31.83 -2.33
N PHE A 189 -17.12 -31.01 -1.28
CA PHE A 189 -16.66 -31.36 0.06
C PHE A 189 -17.37 -32.60 0.63
N ILE A 190 -18.70 -32.70 0.47
CA ILE A 190 -19.51 -33.89 0.82
C ILE A 190 -18.99 -35.14 0.10
N GLU A 191 -18.68 -35.04 -1.20
CA GLU A 191 -18.18 -36.17 -1.99
C GLU A 191 -16.76 -36.60 -1.54
N ILE A 192 -15.91 -35.68 -1.09
CA ILE A 192 -14.56 -35.98 -0.53
C ILE A 192 -14.68 -36.69 0.81
N CYS A 193 -15.49 -36.17 1.73
CA CYS A 193 -15.71 -36.79 3.06
C CYS A 193 -16.28 -38.21 2.94
N LYS A 194 -17.04 -38.50 1.88
CA LYS A 194 -17.56 -39.85 1.60
C LYS A 194 -16.57 -40.81 0.95
N SER A 195 -15.44 -40.33 0.43
CA SER A 195 -14.51 -41.11 -0.40
C SER A 195 -13.12 -41.33 0.19
N ASN A 196 -12.77 -40.61 1.26
CA ASN A 196 -11.45 -40.65 1.91
C ASN A 196 -11.56 -40.98 3.40
N LYS A 197 -10.41 -41.19 4.04
CA LYS A 197 -10.29 -41.35 5.51
C LYS A 197 -9.29 -40.33 6.04
N LEU A 198 -9.74 -39.08 6.11
CA LEU A 198 -8.93 -37.96 6.54
C LEU A 198 -8.60 -38.10 8.03
N LYS A 199 -7.32 -37.93 8.36
CA LYS A 199 -6.82 -37.72 9.73
C LYS A 199 -6.55 -36.24 10.00
N LYS A 200 -6.15 -35.49 8.98
CA LYS A 200 -5.87 -34.05 9.09
C LYS A 200 -6.68 -33.27 8.06
N LEU A 201 -7.33 -32.22 8.54
CA LEU A 201 -8.21 -31.40 7.71
C LEU A 201 -8.09 -29.92 8.08
N ASN A 202 -7.74 -29.09 7.11
CA ASN A 202 -7.79 -27.63 7.23
C ASN A 202 -8.81 -27.03 6.26
N ILE A 203 -9.85 -26.40 6.80
CA ILE A 203 -10.94 -25.75 6.05
C ILE A 203 -11.11 -24.27 6.41
N ALA A 204 -10.09 -23.65 6.99
CA ALA A 204 -10.12 -22.22 7.30
C ALA A 204 -10.36 -21.39 6.01
N GLY A 205 -11.19 -20.35 6.06
CA GLY A 205 -11.52 -19.49 4.93
C GLY A 205 -12.50 -20.06 3.89
N LEU A 206 -13.03 -21.29 4.07
CA LEU A 206 -14.05 -21.85 3.17
C LEU A 206 -15.41 -21.19 3.37
N LYS A 207 -15.81 -20.31 2.44
CA LYS A 207 -17.05 -19.52 2.52
C LYS A 207 -18.33 -20.27 2.14
N GLN A 208 -18.26 -21.35 1.36
CA GLN A 208 -19.43 -22.02 0.77
C GLN A 208 -19.76 -23.39 1.40
N LEU A 209 -19.39 -23.60 2.66
CA LEU A 209 -19.80 -24.79 3.44
C LEU A 209 -21.20 -24.59 4.03
N THR A 210 -22.02 -25.62 3.92
CA THR A 210 -23.42 -25.68 4.37
C THR A 210 -23.59 -26.67 5.50
N HIS A 211 -24.70 -26.55 6.24
CA HIS A 211 -25.10 -27.49 7.29
C HIS A 211 -24.94 -28.97 6.88
N ALA A 212 -25.48 -29.35 5.71
CA ALA A 212 -25.41 -30.71 5.20
C ALA A 212 -23.96 -31.19 4.91
N SER A 213 -23.06 -30.26 4.58
CA SER A 213 -21.65 -30.57 4.36
C SER A 213 -20.88 -30.79 5.67
N ILE A 214 -21.23 -30.04 6.73
CA ILE A 214 -20.71 -30.25 8.08
C ILE A 214 -21.27 -31.54 8.68
N GLN A 215 -22.57 -31.80 8.55
CA GLN A 215 -23.16 -33.05 9.03
C GLN A 215 -22.53 -34.27 8.34
N THR A 216 -22.34 -34.22 7.01
CA THR A 216 -21.64 -35.29 6.29
C THR A 216 -20.23 -35.52 6.84
N LEU A 217 -19.47 -34.46 7.14
CA LEU A 217 -18.12 -34.58 7.71
C LEU A 217 -18.16 -35.38 9.02
N VAL A 218 -19.04 -35.00 9.95
CA VAL A 218 -19.21 -35.66 11.25
C VAL A 218 -19.67 -37.12 11.08
N ASP A 219 -20.63 -37.38 10.20
CA ASP A 219 -21.19 -38.71 9.96
C ASP A 219 -20.20 -39.70 9.30
N THR A 220 -19.22 -39.19 8.54
CA THR A 220 -18.36 -40.02 7.67
C THR A 220 -16.88 -40.05 8.04
N GLN A 221 -16.37 -39.11 8.84
CA GLN A 221 -14.93 -38.97 9.11
C GLN A 221 -14.60 -39.14 10.60
N SER A 222 -14.91 -40.31 11.18
CA SER A 222 -14.62 -40.63 12.58
C SER A 222 -13.16 -40.52 13.00
N ASP A 223 -12.24 -40.58 12.04
CA ASP A 223 -10.80 -40.80 12.24
C ASP A 223 -9.98 -39.48 12.18
N ILE A 224 -10.65 -38.31 12.12
CA ILE A 224 -9.97 -37.00 12.11
C ILE A 224 -9.33 -36.74 13.48
N GLU A 225 -8.00 -36.59 13.47
CA GLU A 225 -7.15 -36.28 14.62
C GLU A 225 -6.81 -34.78 14.69
N THR A 226 -6.59 -34.13 13.56
CA THR A 226 -6.28 -32.69 13.45
C THR A 226 -7.34 -31.95 12.64
N LEU A 227 -7.97 -30.93 13.23
CA LEU A 227 -8.96 -30.08 12.58
C LEU A 227 -8.58 -28.60 12.69
N ILE A 228 -8.37 -27.95 11.55
CA ILE A 228 -8.13 -26.50 11.47
C ILE A 228 -9.34 -25.83 10.81
N VAL A 229 -9.98 -24.95 11.56
CA VAL A 229 -11.22 -24.23 11.22
C VAL A 229 -11.00 -22.73 11.40
N GLY A 230 -11.86 -21.91 10.78
CA GLY A 230 -11.70 -20.46 10.84
C GLY A 230 -12.41 -19.75 9.70
N ASN A 231 -13.20 -18.72 9.94
CA ASN A 231 -13.80 -17.92 8.86
C ASN A 231 -14.39 -16.63 9.44
N LYS A 232 -14.49 -15.58 8.62
CA LYS A 232 -15.24 -14.37 8.95
C LYS A 232 -16.75 -14.58 9.11
N TYR A 233 -17.26 -15.72 8.62
CA TYR A 233 -18.69 -16.05 8.56
C TYR A 233 -18.96 -17.38 9.29
N TRP A 234 -18.71 -17.43 10.60
CA TRP A 234 -19.03 -18.60 11.42
C TRP A 234 -20.55 -18.83 11.48
N PHE A 235 -21.02 -19.90 10.84
CA PHE A 235 -22.42 -20.35 10.93
C PHE A 235 -22.68 -21.01 12.29
N LYS A 236 -23.92 -20.90 12.81
CA LYS A 236 -24.33 -21.43 14.12
C LYS A 236 -24.11 -22.95 14.30
N ASP A 237 -24.01 -23.71 13.21
CA ASP A 237 -23.90 -25.17 13.22
C ASP A 237 -22.45 -25.71 13.23
N TRP A 238 -21.43 -24.85 13.31
CA TRP A 238 -20.03 -25.29 13.30
C TRP A 238 -19.64 -26.07 14.56
N ASN A 239 -20.35 -25.88 15.68
CA ASN A 239 -20.20 -26.67 16.90
C ASN A 239 -20.30 -28.20 16.67
N ARG A 240 -21.11 -28.66 15.71
CA ARG A 240 -21.23 -30.10 15.39
C ARG A 240 -19.92 -30.73 14.94
N MET A 241 -19.00 -29.96 14.35
CA MET A 241 -17.68 -30.46 13.97
C MET A 241 -16.89 -31.02 15.14
N PHE A 242 -17.16 -30.59 16.37
CA PHE A 242 -16.46 -31.06 17.55
C PHE A 242 -17.01 -32.40 18.09
N GLN A 243 -18.03 -32.98 17.45
CA GLN A 243 -18.51 -34.35 17.72
C GLN A 243 -17.64 -35.44 17.05
N LEU A 244 -16.58 -35.04 16.34
CA LEU A 244 -15.58 -35.95 15.75
C LEU A 244 -14.77 -36.64 16.86
N LYS A 245 -15.00 -37.94 17.06
CA LYS A 245 -14.56 -38.70 18.25
C LYS A 245 -13.04 -38.86 18.43
N SER A 246 -12.24 -38.57 17.40
CA SER A 246 -10.79 -38.80 17.39
C SER A 246 -9.96 -37.52 17.49
N LEU A 247 -10.59 -36.35 17.69
CA LEU A 247 -9.89 -35.06 17.71
C LEU A 247 -8.86 -34.99 18.84
N ARG A 248 -7.61 -34.73 18.46
CA ARG A 248 -6.49 -34.41 19.35
C ARG A 248 -6.04 -32.97 19.19
N GLU A 249 -6.16 -32.41 18.00
CA GLU A 249 -5.68 -31.06 17.68
C GLU A 249 -6.81 -30.26 17.02
N VAL A 250 -7.18 -29.13 17.64
CA VAL A 250 -8.16 -28.18 17.10
C VAL A 250 -7.53 -26.79 17.05
N SER A 251 -7.48 -26.20 15.85
CA SER A 251 -7.00 -24.83 15.64
C SER A 251 -8.09 -23.98 15.02
N MET A 252 -8.40 -22.85 15.67
CA MET A 252 -9.49 -21.94 15.35
C MET A 252 -8.91 -20.58 14.97
N ILE A 253 -8.76 -20.34 13.66
CA ILE A 253 -8.00 -19.20 13.10
C ILE A 253 -8.94 -18.13 12.55
N GLY A 254 -8.72 -16.87 12.90
CA GLY A 254 -9.48 -15.75 12.33
C GLY A 254 -10.96 -15.78 12.74
N CYS A 255 -11.20 -16.20 13.99
CA CYS A 255 -12.53 -16.38 14.54
C CYS A 255 -13.13 -15.03 14.92
N PHE A 256 -14.33 -14.77 14.42
CA PHE A 256 -15.15 -13.66 14.89
C PHE A 256 -16.03 -14.16 16.03
N GLU A 257 -16.04 -13.38 17.09
CA GLU A 257 -16.44 -13.69 18.46
C GLU A 257 -17.82 -14.34 18.63
N LEU A 258 -18.82 -13.90 17.86
CA LEU A 258 -20.26 -14.14 18.08
C LEU A 258 -20.72 -15.62 18.17
N ASN A 259 -19.84 -16.59 17.92
CA ASN A 259 -20.11 -18.03 18.12
C ASN A 259 -18.99 -18.77 18.89
N VAL A 260 -17.95 -18.09 19.40
CA VAL A 260 -16.81 -18.74 20.07
C VAL A 260 -17.20 -19.41 21.38
N LYS A 261 -18.11 -18.80 22.18
CA LYS A 261 -18.67 -19.41 23.40
C LYS A 261 -19.31 -20.78 23.14
N ALA A 262 -20.36 -20.81 22.31
CA ALA A 262 -21.12 -22.04 22.03
C ALA A 262 -20.27 -23.12 21.36
N ASN A 263 -19.29 -22.73 20.53
CA ASN A 263 -18.36 -23.66 19.89
C ASN A 263 -17.39 -24.28 20.91
N LEU A 264 -16.86 -23.48 21.85
CA LEU A 264 -15.99 -23.99 22.93
C LEU A 264 -16.74 -24.82 23.96
N GLU A 265 -17.99 -24.49 24.28
CA GLU A 265 -18.82 -25.28 25.19
C GLU A 265 -19.00 -26.71 24.69
N VAL A 266 -19.37 -26.87 23.41
CA VAL A 266 -19.51 -28.19 22.75
C VAL A 266 -18.15 -28.87 22.56
N LEU A 267 -17.09 -28.15 22.19
CA LEU A 267 -15.74 -28.72 22.10
C LEU A 267 -15.27 -29.30 23.45
N VAL A 268 -15.58 -28.62 24.56
CA VAL A 268 -15.27 -29.13 25.90
C VAL A 268 -16.12 -30.35 26.24
N ASP A 269 -17.43 -30.32 26.00
CA ASP A 269 -18.31 -31.47 26.31
C ASP A 269 -17.90 -32.74 25.56
N GLU A 270 -17.55 -32.62 24.28
CA GLU A 270 -17.20 -33.75 23.42
C GLU A 270 -15.71 -34.17 23.53
N GLN A 271 -14.78 -33.24 23.82
CA GLN A 271 -13.32 -33.50 23.68
C GLN A 271 -12.46 -33.24 24.93
N LYS A 272 -13.04 -32.99 26.12
CA LYS A 272 -12.31 -32.80 27.40
C LYS A 272 -11.30 -33.90 27.78
N GLU A 273 -11.47 -35.12 27.27
CA GLU A 273 -10.61 -36.28 27.53
C GLU A 273 -9.67 -36.64 26.37
N THR A 274 -9.88 -36.09 25.17
CA THR A 274 -9.15 -36.44 23.94
C THR A 274 -8.24 -35.33 23.43
N LEU A 275 -8.61 -34.06 23.67
CA LEU A 275 -7.91 -32.91 23.10
C LEU A 275 -6.53 -32.70 23.73
N GLU A 276 -5.49 -32.76 22.90
CA GLU A 276 -4.09 -32.53 23.24
C GLU A 276 -3.61 -31.13 22.82
N CYS A 277 -4.21 -30.53 21.80
CA CYS A 277 -3.86 -29.21 21.29
C CYS A 277 -5.11 -28.37 21.01
N LEU A 278 -5.15 -27.16 21.58
CA LEU A 278 -6.17 -26.14 21.31
C LEU A 278 -5.49 -24.83 20.93
N GLU A 279 -5.69 -24.38 19.70
CA GLU A 279 -5.26 -23.04 19.26
C GLU A 279 -6.48 -22.17 18.95
N ILE A 280 -6.46 -20.93 19.44
CA ILE A 280 -7.47 -19.92 19.16
C ILE A 280 -6.72 -18.64 18.81
N ASN A 281 -6.95 -18.13 17.61
CA ASN A 281 -6.27 -16.95 17.09
C ASN A 281 -7.29 -15.93 16.60
N PHE A 282 -7.42 -14.83 17.35
CA PHE A 282 -8.33 -13.73 17.04
C PHE A 282 -7.71 -12.80 16.00
N GLU A 283 -8.49 -12.42 14.97
CA GLU A 283 -7.97 -11.74 13.77
C GLU A 283 -7.74 -10.23 13.92
N ASN A 284 -7.88 -9.67 15.13
CA ASN A 284 -8.05 -8.23 15.30
C ASN A 284 -6.73 -7.48 15.52
N LYS A 285 -6.51 -6.39 14.75
CA LYS A 285 -5.39 -5.46 14.90
C LYS A 285 -5.69 -4.29 15.84
N TYR A 286 -6.95 -4.10 16.25
CA TYR A 286 -7.40 -2.92 16.99
C TYR A 286 -8.27 -3.34 18.20
N PRO A 287 -7.71 -3.37 19.42
CA PRO A 287 -8.45 -3.73 20.64
C PRO A 287 -9.40 -2.63 21.15
N GLU A 288 -9.40 -1.45 20.52
CA GLU A 288 -10.11 -0.25 21.00
C GLU A 288 -11.63 -0.29 20.80
N ARG A 289 -12.14 -1.14 19.90
CA ARG A 289 -13.58 -1.40 19.78
C ARG A 289 -13.97 -2.46 20.80
N GLY A 290 -14.35 -2.01 21.99
CA GLY A 290 -14.55 -2.78 23.21
C GLY A 290 -15.74 -3.75 23.24
N ASP A 291 -16.14 -4.31 22.11
CA ASP A 291 -17.25 -5.27 22.00
C ASP A 291 -16.80 -6.74 22.05
N HIS A 292 -15.50 -7.02 22.33
CA HIS A 292 -14.86 -8.31 22.03
C HIS A 292 -14.54 -9.22 23.24
N PHE A 293 -15.55 -9.92 23.76
CA PHE A 293 -15.52 -10.67 25.01
C PHE A 293 -15.49 -12.20 24.87
N LEU A 294 -14.34 -12.80 25.20
CA LEU A 294 -14.34 -14.15 25.78
C LEU A 294 -14.85 -14.08 27.23
N GLU A 295 -16.14 -14.39 27.42
CA GLU A 295 -16.74 -14.38 28.76
C GLU A 295 -16.01 -15.31 29.76
N MET A 296 -16.03 -14.92 31.04
CA MET A 296 -15.52 -15.67 32.20
C MET A 296 -15.88 -17.17 32.18
N GLU A 297 -17.11 -17.48 31.74
CA GLU A 297 -17.67 -18.82 31.71
C GLU A 297 -16.93 -19.71 30.71
N VAL A 298 -16.60 -19.19 29.53
CA VAL A 298 -15.91 -19.91 28.45
C VAL A 298 -14.51 -20.35 28.88
N LEU A 299 -13.78 -19.46 29.55
CA LEU A 299 -12.44 -19.75 30.08
C LEU A 299 -12.47 -20.77 31.22
N SER A 300 -13.59 -20.82 31.96
CA SER A 300 -13.79 -21.84 32.99
C SER A 300 -13.95 -23.24 32.39
N ARG A 301 -14.54 -23.34 31.18
CA ARG A 301 -14.73 -24.59 30.43
C ARG A 301 -13.42 -25.10 29.82
N ILE A 302 -12.54 -24.22 29.32
CA ILE A 302 -11.20 -24.61 28.84
C ILE A 302 -10.39 -25.36 29.92
N CYS A 303 -10.63 -25.07 31.20
CA CYS A 303 -9.97 -25.77 32.30
C CYS A 303 -10.37 -27.26 32.41
N GLU A 304 -11.42 -27.72 31.72
CA GLU A 304 -11.86 -29.12 31.75
C GLU A 304 -11.06 -30.03 30.81
N PHE A 305 -10.24 -29.47 29.88
CA PHE A 305 -9.36 -30.28 29.03
C PHE A 305 -8.24 -30.92 29.86
N SER A 306 -8.45 -32.18 30.23
CA SER A 306 -7.56 -32.97 31.09
C SER A 306 -6.23 -33.34 30.42
N ASN A 307 -6.26 -33.56 29.09
CA ASN A 307 -5.12 -34.04 28.30
C ASN A 307 -4.38 -32.95 27.50
N LEU A 308 -4.70 -31.67 27.74
CA LEU A 308 -4.16 -30.55 26.98
C LEU A 308 -2.64 -30.37 27.19
N LYS A 309 -1.90 -30.46 26.08
CA LYS A 309 -0.44 -30.26 25.98
C LYS A 309 -0.09 -28.94 25.30
N VAL A 310 -0.90 -28.47 24.35
CA VAL A 310 -0.69 -27.21 23.62
C VAL A 310 -1.91 -26.33 23.79
N LEU A 311 -1.71 -25.09 24.22
CA LEU A 311 -2.75 -24.07 24.30
C LEU A 311 -2.24 -22.77 23.69
N SER A 312 -2.88 -22.29 22.63
CA SER A 312 -2.63 -20.98 22.02
C SER A 312 -3.89 -20.12 22.11
N LEU A 313 -3.76 -18.89 22.61
CA LEU A 313 -4.83 -17.92 22.83
C LEU A 313 -4.43 -16.54 22.24
N ARG A 314 -3.93 -16.52 21.01
CA ARG A 314 -3.36 -15.32 20.39
C ARG A 314 -4.38 -14.20 20.21
N ASN A 315 -3.95 -12.97 20.50
CA ASN A 315 -4.71 -11.72 20.36
C ASN A 315 -5.97 -11.66 21.23
N SER A 316 -6.02 -12.44 22.33
CA SER A 316 -7.14 -12.46 23.28
C SER A 316 -7.03 -11.28 24.25
N ALA A 317 -7.37 -10.07 23.80
CA ALA A 317 -7.12 -8.82 24.53
C ALA A 317 -7.71 -8.75 25.95
N LEU A 318 -8.83 -9.44 26.22
CA LEU A 318 -9.55 -9.35 27.50
C LEU A 318 -9.22 -10.44 28.53
N LEU A 319 -8.14 -11.21 28.32
CA LEU A 319 -7.71 -12.21 29.30
C LEU A 319 -6.89 -11.59 30.43
N GLU A 320 -7.52 -11.41 31.60
CA GLU A 320 -6.80 -11.06 32.84
C GLU A 320 -5.97 -12.22 33.43
N ASP A 321 -4.88 -11.89 34.15
CA ASP A 321 -4.03 -12.78 34.96
C ASP A 321 -4.77 -13.94 35.68
N LYS A 322 -5.95 -13.66 36.26
CA LYS A 322 -6.73 -14.65 37.03
C LYS A 322 -7.15 -15.86 36.20
N HIS A 323 -7.35 -15.69 34.89
CA HIS A 323 -7.73 -16.75 33.96
C HIS A 323 -6.55 -17.68 33.68
N LEU A 324 -5.40 -17.11 33.34
CA LEU A 324 -4.18 -17.88 33.05
C LEU A 324 -3.78 -18.75 34.25
N VAL A 325 -3.86 -18.18 35.46
CA VAL A 325 -3.57 -18.90 36.70
C VAL A 325 -4.57 -20.03 36.96
N ARG A 326 -5.84 -19.86 36.58
CA ARG A 326 -6.86 -20.91 36.69
C ARG A 326 -6.59 -22.05 35.70
N ILE A 327 -6.33 -21.72 34.44
CA ILE A 327 -5.96 -22.69 33.39
C ILE A 327 -4.72 -23.49 33.83
N ALA A 328 -3.66 -22.80 34.25
CA ALA A 328 -2.42 -23.41 34.73
C ALA A 328 -2.61 -24.30 35.98
N LYS A 329 -3.58 -24.00 36.83
CA LYS A 329 -3.90 -24.86 37.98
C LYS A 329 -4.49 -26.21 37.57
N VAL A 330 -5.19 -26.30 36.44
CA VAL A 330 -5.89 -27.53 36.02
C VAL A 330 -5.16 -28.26 34.88
N CYS A 331 -4.70 -27.56 33.84
CA CYS A 331 -4.04 -28.15 32.66
C CYS A 331 -2.57 -28.53 32.95
N LYS A 332 -2.34 -29.51 33.84
CA LYS A 332 -0.99 -29.94 34.29
C LYS A 332 -0.11 -30.57 33.21
N LEU A 333 -0.71 -30.99 32.10
CA LEU A 333 0.00 -31.64 31.00
C LEU A 333 0.54 -30.66 29.96
N LEU A 334 0.31 -29.34 30.14
CA LEU A 334 0.69 -28.32 29.18
C LEU A 334 2.21 -28.25 28.98
N GLU A 335 2.65 -28.55 27.76
CA GLU A 335 4.03 -28.46 27.28
C GLU A 335 4.26 -27.18 26.45
N MET A 336 3.21 -26.59 25.87
CA MET A 336 3.27 -25.36 25.09
C MET A 336 2.12 -24.41 25.46
N LEU A 337 2.47 -23.19 25.84
CA LEU A 337 1.53 -22.10 26.12
C LEU A 337 1.90 -20.91 25.23
N ASP A 338 0.93 -20.41 24.48
CA ASP A 338 1.11 -19.28 23.58
C ASP A 338 -0.01 -18.28 23.84
N ILE A 339 0.39 -17.11 24.31
CA ILE A 339 -0.48 -16.02 24.72
C ILE A 339 -0.07 -14.72 24.01
N HIS A 340 0.48 -14.84 22.81
CA HIS A 340 0.88 -13.71 21.97
C HIS A 340 -0.23 -12.64 21.86
N GLY A 341 0.11 -11.36 22.04
CA GLY A 341 -0.83 -10.24 21.84
C GLY A 341 -1.94 -10.14 22.89
N THR A 342 -1.69 -10.58 24.12
CA THR A 342 -2.64 -10.51 25.26
C THR A 342 -2.14 -9.55 26.35
N ASP A 343 -3.03 -8.97 27.15
CA ASP A 343 -2.68 -8.04 28.24
C ASP A 343 -2.32 -8.75 29.57
N PHE A 344 -1.69 -9.93 29.50
CA PHE A 344 -1.22 -10.64 30.71
C PHE A 344 -0.01 -9.96 31.33
N ARG A 345 -0.10 -9.67 32.63
CA ARG A 345 0.99 -9.06 33.42
C ARG A 345 1.92 -10.14 33.96
N ASP A 346 3.14 -9.73 34.33
CA ASP A 346 4.16 -10.58 34.99
C ASP A 346 3.55 -11.47 36.09
N THR A 347 2.69 -10.90 36.94
CA THR A 347 2.07 -11.58 38.08
C THR A 347 1.23 -12.78 37.68
N GLY A 348 0.50 -12.71 36.57
CA GLY A 348 -0.31 -13.79 36.03
C GLY A 348 0.58 -14.88 35.45
N ILE A 349 1.56 -14.49 34.63
CA ILE A 349 2.46 -15.42 33.95
C ILE A 349 3.31 -16.20 34.96
N ILE A 350 3.92 -15.54 35.96
CA ILE A 350 4.73 -16.17 37.01
C ILE A 350 3.91 -17.19 37.81
N LYS A 351 2.72 -16.78 38.28
CA LYS A 351 1.81 -17.67 39.03
C LYS A 351 1.32 -18.85 38.19
N SER A 352 1.21 -18.67 36.87
CA SER A 352 0.80 -19.72 35.94
C SER A 352 1.93 -20.72 35.69
N VAL A 353 3.15 -20.25 35.36
CA VAL A 353 4.31 -21.13 35.15
C VAL A 353 4.65 -21.92 36.42
N LYS A 354 4.44 -21.36 37.61
CA LYS A 354 4.60 -22.09 38.89
C LYS A 354 3.70 -23.32 39.02
N HIS A 355 2.61 -23.37 38.26
CA HIS A 355 1.68 -24.49 38.23
C HIS A 355 1.83 -25.41 37.00
N LEU A 356 2.68 -25.06 36.02
CA LEU A 356 2.86 -25.75 34.75
C LEU A 356 4.23 -26.44 34.66
N GLU A 357 4.40 -27.51 35.42
CA GLU A 357 5.67 -28.25 35.52
C GLU A 357 6.18 -28.74 34.15
N ARG A 358 5.29 -29.26 33.30
CA ARG A 358 5.67 -29.83 31.99
C ARG A 358 5.97 -28.81 30.88
N LEU A 359 5.74 -27.52 31.12
CA LEU A 359 5.84 -26.48 30.09
C LEU A 359 7.27 -26.42 29.52
N ARG A 360 7.40 -26.42 28.20
CA ARG A 360 8.66 -26.37 27.43
C ARG A 360 8.70 -25.22 26.45
N TYR A 361 7.55 -24.66 26.07
CA TYR A 361 7.45 -23.47 25.22
C TYR A 361 6.46 -22.47 25.82
N LEU A 362 6.87 -21.19 25.88
CA LEU A 362 6.03 -20.07 26.30
C LEU A 362 6.19 -18.90 25.33
N ASP A 363 5.16 -18.55 24.57
CA ASP A 363 5.14 -17.32 23.76
C ASP A 363 4.34 -16.23 24.49
N ILE A 364 5.02 -15.13 24.80
CA ILE A 364 4.51 -13.92 25.47
C ILE A 364 4.81 -12.67 24.63
N SER A 365 4.94 -12.86 23.32
CA SER A 365 5.18 -11.78 22.37
C SER A 365 4.02 -10.81 22.33
N HIS A 366 4.31 -9.52 22.16
CA HIS A 366 3.32 -8.43 22.19
C HIS A 366 2.48 -8.35 23.49
N CYS A 367 2.84 -9.05 24.57
CA CYS A 367 2.23 -8.88 25.89
C CYS A 367 2.83 -7.69 26.66
N THR A 368 2.10 -7.16 27.64
CA THR A 368 2.48 -6.04 28.52
C THR A 368 3.36 -6.48 29.70
N VAL A 369 4.43 -7.22 29.39
CA VAL A 369 5.37 -7.79 30.37
C VAL A 369 6.55 -6.86 30.67
N LYS A 370 7.09 -6.93 31.89
CA LYS A 370 8.27 -6.16 32.33
C LYS A 370 9.54 -7.00 32.30
N SER A 371 10.69 -6.34 32.24
CA SER A 371 12.01 -6.99 32.24
C SER A 371 12.29 -7.85 33.47
N THR A 372 11.55 -7.67 34.56
CA THR A 372 11.60 -8.51 35.76
C THR A 372 11.01 -9.91 35.60
N LEU A 373 10.22 -10.18 34.55
CA LEU A 373 9.51 -11.45 34.41
C LEU A 373 10.46 -12.67 34.39
N TYR A 374 11.55 -12.61 33.63
CA TYR A 374 12.39 -13.79 33.38
C TYR A 374 13.21 -14.24 34.59
N SER A 375 13.70 -13.33 35.45
CA SER A 375 14.37 -13.74 36.70
C SER A 375 13.40 -14.47 37.64
N HIS A 376 12.14 -14.03 37.71
CA HIS A 376 11.08 -14.75 38.43
C HIS A 376 10.72 -16.09 37.78
N LEU A 377 10.67 -16.20 36.45
CA LEU A 377 10.44 -17.48 35.76
C LEU A 377 11.55 -18.50 36.07
N VAL A 378 12.79 -18.05 36.15
CA VAL A 378 13.94 -18.91 36.49
C VAL A 378 13.91 -19.30 37.96
N ALA A 379 13.58 -18.37 38.86
CA ALA A 379 13.36 -18.68 40.28
C ALA A 379 12.27 -19.74 40.46
N VAL A 380 11.14 -19.61 39.75
CA VAL A 380 10.05 -20.61 39.72
C VAL A 380 10.53 -21.97 39.20
N ARG A 381 11.32 -22.00 38.12
CA ARG A 381 11.85 -23.28 37.59
C ARG A 381 12.82 -23.98 38.53
N ARG A 382 13.66 -23.20 39.21
CA ARG A 382 14.54 -23.68 40.27
C ARG A 382 13.74 -24.20 41.48
N GLU A 383 12.68 -23.49 41.91
CA GLU A 383 11.78 -23.95 42.98
C GLU A 383 11.07 -25.26 42.63
N GLN A 384 10.71 -25.47 41.35
CA GLN A 384 10.12 -26.72 40.86
C GLN A 384 11.12 -27.87 40.78
N GLY A 385 12.43 -27.61 40.83
CA GLY A 385 13.47 -28.64 40.66
C GLY A 385 13.53 -29.24 39.25
N ILE A 386 13.07 -28.52 38.22
CA ILE A 386 12.91 -29.04 36.87
C ILE A 386 14.11 -28.67 36.00
N ASP A 387 14.92 -29.67 35.67
CA ASP A 387 16.16 -29.55 34.89
C ASP A 387 15.93 -29.44 33.36
N ARG A 388 14.68 -29.21 32.93
CA ARG A 388 14.31 -29.08 31.51
C ARG A 388 14.21 -27.60 31.12
N GLN A 389 14.87 -27.24 30.03
CA GLN A 389 14.81 -25.89 29.48
C GLN A 389 13.39 -25.51 29.03
N LEU A 390 12.88 -24.39 29.55
CA LEU A 390 11.71 -23.69 29.05
C LEU A 390 12.14 -22.73 27.93
N LEU A 391 11.73 -22.98 26.70
CA LEU A 391 11.87 -22.06 25.58
C LEU A 391 10.88 -20.90 25.76
N VAL A 392 11.33 -19.66 25.85
CA VAL A 392 10.46 -18.47 25.95
C VAL A 392 10.66 -17.59 24.73
N TYR A 393 9.60 -17.39 23.95
CA TYR A 393 9.58 -16.47 22.81
C TYR A 393 9.01 -15.11 23.24
N ILE A 394 9.74 -14.04 22.93
CA ILE A 394 9.40 -12.68 23.34
C ILE A 394 9.62 -11.69 22.19
N ASN A 395 8.53 -11.07 21.75
CA ASN A 395 8.51 -9.85 20.92
C ASN A 395 7.56 -8.79 21.55
N SER A 396 7.75 -8.48 22.84
CA SER A 396 7.01 -7.42 23.54
C SER A 396 7.77 -6.10 23.55
N ARG A 397 7.10 -4.98 23.86
CA ARG A 397 7.73 -3.67 24.13
C ARG A 397 8.45 -3.67 25.49
N MET A 398 9.40 -4.59 25.69
CA MET A 398 10.15 -4.70 26.94
C MET A 398 11.41 -3.83 26.95
N GLU A 399 11.63 -3.12 28.05
CA GLU A 399 12.91 -2.52 28.39
C GLU A 399 13.94 -3.61 28.78
N LEU A 400 14.50 -4.31 27.79
CA LEU A 400 15.46 -5.41 28.00
C LEU A 400 16.79 -4.99 28.68
N LYS A 401 17.01 -3.68 28.92
CA LYS A 401 18.24 -3.07 29.48
C LYS A 401 18.79 -3.75 30.74
N ASN A 402 17.94 -4.39 31.56
CA ASN A 402 18.34 -5.02 32.83
C ASN A 402 18.48 -6.55 32.77
N LEU A 403 17.92 -7.24 31.77
CA LEU A 403 17.75 -8.70 31.86
C LEU A 403 18.99 -9.50 31.49
N LEU A 404 19.73 -9.01 30.50
CA LEU A 404 20.98 -9.65 30.07
C LEU A 404 22.10 -9.47 31.12
N VAL A 405 21.84 -8.73 32.22
CA VAL A 405 22.82 -8.13 33.17
C VAL A 405 23.11 -8.91 34.44
N SER A 406 22.28 -9.88 34.81
CA SER A 406 22.55 -10.68 36.01
C SER A 406 23.42 -11.89 35.71
N ASP A 407 24.29 -12.28 36.64
CA ASP A 407 24.96 -13.60 36.62
C ASP A 407 23.94 -14.74 36.63
N GLU A 408 22.70 -14.45 37.06
CA GLU A 408 21.55 -15.32 36.87
C GLU A 408 21.41 -15.68 35.39
N TYR A 409 21.45 -14.75 34.41
CA TYR A 409 21.23 -15.06 32.98
C TYR A 409 22.08 -16.23 32.45
N LYS A 410 23.33 -16.36 32.91
CA LYS A 410 24.20 -17.51 32.58
C LYS A 410 23.74 -18.82 33.21
N LEU A 411 23.25 -18.80 34.46
CA LEU A 411 22.55 -19.93 35.05
C LEU A 411 21.18 -20.17 34.37
N CYS A 412 20.50 -19.11 33.95
CA CYS A 412 19.17 -19.16 33.36
C CYS A 412 19.20 -19.93 32.04
N GLN A 413 20.25 -19.84 31.21
CA GLN A 413 20.35 -20.65 29.98
C GLN A 413 20.25 -22.17 30.22
N HIS A 414 20.51 -22.66 31.44
CA HIS A 414 20.29 -24.07 31.78
C HIS A 414 18.80 -24.44 31.97
N PHE A 415 17.97 -23.47 32.38
CA PHE A 415 16.57 -23.68 32.75
C PHE A 415 15.57 -22.99 31.79
N VAL A 416 16.00 -21.97 31.07
CA VAL A 416 15.18 -21.11 30.20
C VAL A 416 16.00 -20.65 29.00
N LYS A 417 15.62 -21.08 27.80
CA LYS A 417 16.22 -20.62 26.53
C LYS A 417 15.38 -19.50 25.95
N LEU A 418 15.97 -18.33 25.74
CA LEU A 418 15.28 -17.18 25.15
C LEU A 418 15.36 -17.25 23.62
N LEU A 419 14.25 -17.02 22.94
CA LEU A 419 14.22 -16.73 21.50
C LEU A 419 13.63 -15.32 21.33
N LEU A 420 14.39 -14.47 20.64
CA LEU A 420 14.03 -13.10 20.32
C LEU A 420 13.92 -12.95 18.80
N ASP A 421 13.01 -12.10 18.35
CA ASP A 421 12.87 -11.75 16.93
C ASP A 421 14.15 -11.00 16.46
N PRO A 422 14.85 -11.46 15.41
CA PRO A 422 16.06 -10.81 14.91
C PRO A 422 15.83 -9.38 14.40
N MET A 423 14.59 -8.94 14.13
CA MET A 423 14.29 -7.56 13.75
C MET A 423 14.14 -6.58 14.93
N ARG A 424 14.29 -7.01 16.20
CA ARG A 424 14.13 -6.13 17.39
C ARG A 424 15.13 -6.39 18.52
N LEU A 425 16.32 -6.86 18.19
CA LEU A 425 17.28 -7.44 19.14
C LEU A 425 18.30 -6.41 19.68
N ASN A 426 17.81 -5.30 20.25
CA ASN A 426 18.66 -4.20 20.71
C ASN A 426 19.17 -4.42 22.14
N ASN A 427 20.48 -4.16 22.35
CA ASN A 427 21.21 -4.12 23.64
C ASN A 427 21.66 -5.47 24.22
N GLY A 428 22.76 -6.03 23.68
CA GLY A 428 23.38 -7.26 24.18
C GLY A 428 24.55 -7.08 25.17
N ILE A 429 25.24 -5.92 25.21
CA ILE A 429 26.67 -5.91 25.57
C ILE A 429 27.10 -4.78 26.55
N SER A 430 26.22 -4.36 27.46
CA SER A 430 26.71 -4.06 28.83
C SER A 430 27.31 -5.33 29.49
N ILE A 431 27.04 -6.51 28.89
CA ILE A 431 27.29 -7.90 29.32
C ILE A 431 28.70 -8.14 29.85
N LEU A 432 29.60 -7.99 28.90
CA LEU A 432 30.91 -8.61 28.92
C LEU A 432 31.89 -7.86 29.82
N GLU A 433 31.54 -6.67 30.32
CA GLU A 433 32.40 -5.88 31.21
C GLU A 433 32.34 -6.35 32.67
N ARG A 434 31.18 -6.75 33.20
CA ARG A 434 31.09 -7.35 34.55
C ARG A 434 31.81 -8.71 34.62
N LEU A 435 31.68 -9.51 33.58
CA LEU A 435 32.40 -10.77 33.43
C LEU A 435 33.92 -10.59 33.28
N ARG A 436 34.36 -9.42 32.80
CA ARG A 436 35.78 -9.06 32.73
C ARG A 436 36.33 -8.68 34.12
N GLN A 437 35.55 -7.95 34.93
CA GLN A 437 35.92 -7.58 36.30
C GLN A 437 35.95 -8.79 37.27
N LEU A 438 35.04 -9.75 37.11
CA LEU A 438 35.06 -10.99 37.91
C LEU A 438 36.27 -11.89 37.59
N ASN A 439 36.79 -11.85 36.36
CA ASN A 439 38.00 -12.59 35.97
C ASN A 439 39.31 -11.88 36.34
N THR A 440 39.29 -10.60 36.70
CA THR A 440 40.51 -9.87 37.13
C THR A 440 40.72 -9.82 38.64
N ASN A 441 39.68 -10.09 39.44
CA ASN A 441 39.72 -9.85 40.89
C ASN A 441 39.99 -11.12 41.74
N ASN A 442 40.13 -12.30 41.14
CA ASN A 442 40.46 -13.56 41.84
C ASN A 442 41.97 -13.81 41.94
N SER A 443 42.70 -12.81 42.45
CA SER A 443 44.12 -12.96 42.80
C SER A 443 44.50 -12.19 44.07
N GLU A 444 43.81 -12.44 45.18
CA GLU A 444 44.40 -12.28 46.53
C GLU A 444 43.62 -13.07 47.60
N THR A 445 44.31 -13.41 48.69
CA THR A 445 43.95 -14.47 49.65
C THR A 445 43.07 -14.00 50.81
N HIS A 446 42.19 -14.85 51.36
CA HIS A 446 42.10 -15.14 52.82
C HIS A 446 41.15 -16.32 53.15
N GLN A 447 41.00 -16.67 54.44
CA GLN A 447 40.84 -18.05 54.92
C GLN A 447 39.42 -18.52 55.32
N SER A 448 39.20 -19.84 55.16
CA SER A 448 38.41 -20.75 56.02
C SER A 448 36.89 -20.57 56.21
N LYS A 449 36.12 -21.60 55.81
CA LYS A 449 35.46 -22.57 56.72
C LYS A 449 34.88 -23.77 55.94
N GLU A 450 34.74 -24.92 56.61
CA GLU A 450 34.41 -26.24 56.04
C GLU A 450 32.89 -26.54 55.97
N ILE A 451 32.55 -27.76 55.50
CA ILE A 451 31.29 -28.57 55.65
C ILE A 451 30.40 -28.62 54.37
N PRO A 452 29.98 -29.82 53.87
CA PRO A 452 30.80 -30.91 53.32
C PRO A 452 30.38 -31.31 51.87
N ARG A 453 31.12 -32.22 51.22
CA ARG A 453 30.73 -32.80 49.91
C ARG A 453 29.90 -34.09 50.06
N PRO A 454 28.87 -34.33 49.22
CA PRO A 454 28.47 -35.69 48.86
C PRO A 454 29.36 -36.24 47.73
N SER A 455 29.44 -37.57 47.63
CA SER A 455 30.48 -38.29 46.89
C SER A 455 29.96 -39.08 45.68
N SER A 456 30.49 -38.79 44.49
CA SER A 456 30.74 -39.81 43.44
C SER A 456 31.68 -39.25 42.34
N PRO A 457 32.74 -39.98 41.95
CA PRO A 457 33.51 -39.69 40.74
C PRO A 457 33.11 -40.67 39.61
N ASP A 458 32.74 -40.14 38.44
CA ASP A 458 32.92 -40.76 37.10
C ASP A 458 32.19 -39.93 36.02
N ALA A 459 32.76 -38.78 35.62
CA ALA A 459 32.21 -37.94 34.54
C ALA A 459 33.20 -36.97 33.86
N SER A 460 34.50 -36.96 34.22
CA SER A 460 35.38 -35.82 33.91
C SER A 460 36.33 -35.96 32.70
N GLU A 461 36.41 -37.12 32.04
CA GLU A 461 37.54 -37.41 31.12
C GLU A 461 37.24 -37.38 29.60
N ILE A 462 36.02 -37.06 29.16
CA ILE A 462 35.64 -37.12 27.72
C ILE A 462 35.41 -35.74 27.07
N LEU A 463 35.44 -34.63 27.83
CA LEU A 463 34.97 -33.31 27.35
C LEU A 463 36.05 -32.22 27.11
N GLN A 464 37.28 -32.58 26.76
CA GLN A 464 38.35 -31.61 26.47
C GLN A 464 39.04 -31.77 25.10
N GLN A 465 38.32 -31.38 24.04
CA GLN A 465 38.93 -30.71 22.87
C GLN A 465 37.85 -29.83 22.19
N LYS A 466 37.94 -28.51 22.39
CA LYS A 466 37.11 -27.51 21.69
C LYS A 466 38.03 -26.59 20.89
N VAL A 467 38.10 -26.81 19.58
CA VAL A 467 38.59 -25.80 18.64
C VAL A 467 37.64 -24.60 18.72
N THR A 468 38.19 -23.39 18.83
CA THR A 468 37.38 -22.16 18.93
C THR A 468 37.57 -21.29 17.68
N LEU A 469 36.56 -20.49 17.34
CA LEU A 469 36.58 -19.54 16.21
C LEU A 469 37.78 -18.58 16.22
N LEU A 470 38.44 -18.41 17.37
CA LEU A 470 39.65 -17.59 17.57
C LEU A 470 40.95 -18.27 17.06
N SER A 471 40.88 -19.52 16.59
CA SER A 471 42.03 -20.29 16.06
C SER A 471 42.05 -20.41 14.53
N LEU A 472 41.12 -19.75 13.84
CA LEU A 472 41.04 -19.72 12.38
C LEU A 472 41.88 -18.56 11.81
N ASP A 473 42.58 -18.80 10.70
CA ASP A 473 43.36 -17.78 10.01
C ASP A 473 42.51 -16.72 9.28
N GLU A 474 43.12 -15.61 8.88
CA GLU A 474 42.42 -14.49 8.23
C GLU A 474 41.72 -14.89 6.91
N ASN A 475 42.23 -15.88 6.17
CA ASN A 475 41.61 -16.37 4.93
C ASN A 475 40.36 -17.20 5.22
N SER A 476 40.44 -18.12 6.18
CA SER A 476 39.32 -18.95 6.65
C SER A 476 38.20 -18.06 7.21
N LEU A 477 38.58 -17.03 7.98
CA LEU A 477 37.65 -16.02 8.46
C LEU A 477 37.08 -15.17 7.33
N TYR A 478 37.85 -14.79 6.31
CA TYR A 478 37.36 -14.07 5.14
C TYR A 478 36.29 -14.87 4.39
N HIS A 479 36.52 -16.17 4.16
CA HIS A 479 35.55 -17.05 3.53
C HIS A 479 34.27 -17.22 4.35
N ILE A 480 34.37 -17.39 5.67
CA ILE A 480 33.18 -17.43 6.56
C ILE A 480 32.44 -16.09 6.54
N MET A 481 33.15 -14.98 6.64
CA MET A 481 32.56 -13.65 6.68
C MET A 481 31.90 -13.24 5.36
N LYS A 482 32.32 -13.79 4.22
CA LYS A 482 31.63 -13.56 2.92
C LYS A 482 30.12 -13.86 3.01
N TYR A 483 29.73 -14.89 3.75
CA TYR A 483 28.34 -15.36 3.88
C TYR A 483 27.55 -14.76 5.06
N LEU A 484 28.17 -13.89 5.87
CA LEU A 484 27.50 -13.25 7.00
C LEU A 484 26.85 -11.92 6.59
N GLY A 485 25.62 -11.68 7.06
CA GLY A 485 24.98 -10.36 6.98
C GLY A 485 25.76 -9.29 7.75
N VAL A 486 25.61 -8.03 7.35
CA VAL A 486 26.32 -6.88 7.95
C VAL A 486 26.15 -6.79 9.48
N PRO A 487 24.96 -7.01 10.10
CA PRO A 487 24.83 -7.01 11.56
C PRO A 487 25.75 -8.05 12.24
N LYS A 488 25.82 -9.27 11.69
CA LYS A 488 26.66 -10.34 12.25
C LYS A 488 28.15 -10.09 12.06
N LYS A 489 28.55 -9.41 10.98
CA LYS A 489 29.93 -8.93 10.78
C LYS A 489 30.32 -7.91 11.87
N LEU A 490 29.42 -6.97 12.20
CA LEU A 490 29.65 -5.95 13.24
C LEU A 490 29.67 -6.55 14.66
N GLU A 491 28.81 -7.54 14.95
CA GLU A 491 28.92 -8.32 16.19
C GLU A 491 30.29 -8.99 16.35
N LEU A 492 30.84 -9.57 15.28
CA LEU A 492 32.18 -10.19 15.32
C LEU A 492 33.30 -9.16 15.51
N VAL A 493 33.17 -7.95 14.94
CA VAL A 493 34.06 -6.80 15.22
C VAL A 493 34.05 -6.40 16.70
N LEU A 494 32.92 -6.54 17.39
CA LEU A 494 32.82 -6.27 18.83
C LEU A 494 33.51 -7.34 19.68
N ILE A 495 33.60 -8.58 19.21
CA ILE A 495 34.14 -9.74 19.94
C ILE A 495 35.67 -9.77 19.94
N ASN A 496 36.34 -9.61 18.78
CA ASN A 496 37.81 -9.66 18.70
C ASN A 496 38.37 -8.70 17.64
N GLU A 497 39.57 -8.17 17.90
CA GLU A 497 40.31 -7.30 16.99
C GLU A 497 40.76 -8.02 15.70
N HIS A 498 41.01 -9.33 15.77
CA HIS A 498 41.35 -10.17 14.61
C HIS A 498 40.23 -10.20 13.56
N PHE A 499 38.95 -10.16 13.97
CA PHE A 499 37.83 -10.02 13.03
C PHE A 499 37.79 -8.64 12.37
N CYS A 500 38.35 -7.60 13.00
CA CYS A 500 38.39 -6.27 12.42
C CYS A 500 39.23 -6.25 11.14
N ASN A 501 40.40 -6.91 11.11
CA ASN A 501 41.25 -6.98 9.91
C ASN A 501 40.56 -7.61 8.70
N VAL A 502 39.78 -8.67 8.94
CA VAL A 502 38.99 -9.34 7.92
C VAL A 502 37.82 -8.46 7.48
N VAL A 503 37.10 -7.86 8.42
CA VAL A 503 35.97 -6.97 8.12
C VAL A 503 36.41 -5.71 7.35
N LYS A 504 37.60 -5.15 7.61
CA LYS A 504 38.20 -4.03 6.84
C LYS A 504 38.16 -4.27 5.32
N HIS A 505 38.30 -5.52 4.86
CA HIS A 505 38.25 -5.87 3.43
C HIS A 505 36.84 -5.81 2.82
N PHE A 506 35.79 -5.93 3.63
CA PHE A 506 34.39 -5.83 3.22
C PHE A 506 33.84 -4.41 3.39
N LEU A 507 34.23 -3.68 4.44
CA LEU A 507 33.68 -2.34 4.74
C LEU A 507 34.01 -1.29 3.66
N HIS A 508 35.10 -1.44 2.92
CA HIS A 508 35.53 -0.45 1.92
C HIS A 508 34.61 -0.36 0.68
N LYS A 509 33.68 -1.32 0.48
CA LYS A 509 32.78 -1.31 -0.69
C LYS A 509 31.31 -1.06 -0.34
N ASP A 510 30.79 -1.72 0.70
CA ASP A 510 29.35 -2.00 0.78
C ASP A 510 28.62 -1.47 2.03
N LEU A 511 29.21 -0.53 2.80
CA LEU A 511 28.48 0.17 3.88
C LEU A 511 27.66 1.33 3.31
N VAL A 512 26.53 1.01 2.67
CA VAL A 512 25.52 2.02 2.30
C VAL A 512 24.54 2.21 3.46
N ASP A 513 24.03 1.11 4.03
CA ASP A 513 22.90 1.11 4.97
C ASP A 513 23.35 0.87 6.42
N VAL A 514 24.04 1.86 6.99
CA VAL A 514 24.75 1.69 8.27
C VAL A 514 23.90 2.05 9.49
N ILE A 515 23.01 3.04 9.38
CA ILE A 515 22.30 3.63 10.54
C ILE A 515 21.31 2.64 11.15
N GLU A 516 20.44 2.03 10.35
CA GLU A 516 19.47 1.04 10.84
C GLU A 516 20.16 -0.10 11.60
N ILE A 517 21.38 -0.45 11.18
CA ILE A 517 22.20 -1.48 11.82
C ILE A 517 22.91 -0.95 13.08
N ILE A 518 23.43 0.28 13.05
CA ILE A 518 24.11 0.92 14.19
C ILE A 518 23.15 1.26 15.34
N LEU A 519 21.91 1.66 15.04
CA LEU A 519 20.86 1.93 16.03
C LEU A 519 20.43 0.66 16.80
N ASN A 520 20.84 -0.53 16.35
CA ASN A 520 20.62 -1.78 17.08
C ASN A 520 21.70 -2.06 18.15
N PHE A 521 22.79 -1.29 18.14
CA PHE A 521 23.87 -1.35 19.13
C PHE A 521 23.74 -0.18 20.13
N THR A 522 24.15 -0.38 21.39
CA THR A 522 24.20 0.74 22.36
C THR A 522 25.18 1.82 21.89
N ALA A 523 25.00 3.08 22.31
CA ALA A 523 25.98 4.15 22.07
C ALA A 523 27.43 3.75 22.42
N LYS A 524 27.65 2.95 23.47
CA LYS A 524 28.98 2.42 23.82
C LYS A 524 29.49 1.33 22.86
N GLU A 525 28.62 0.45 22.38
CA GLU A 525 28.95 -0.55 21.35
C GLU A 525 29.22 0.15 20.00
N THR A 526 28.39 1.11 19.62
CA THR A 526 28.56 2.00 18.47
C THR A 526 29.89 2.76 18.54
N ARG A 527 30.22 3.39 19.68
CA ARG A 527 31.54 3.98 19.94
C ARG A 527 32.67 2.98 19.71
N LYS A 528 32.51 1.71 20.09
CA LYS A 528 33.52 0.65 19.91
C LYS A 528 33.61 0.13 18.48
N ILE A 529 32.50 0.06 17.73
CA ILE A 529 32.50 -0.25 16.29
C ILE A 529 33.16 0.91 15.53
N LEU A 530 32.66 2.13 15.71
CA LEU A 530 33.10 3.29 14.97
C LEU A 530 34.53 3.71 15.30
N SER A 531 35.01 3.56 16.54
CA SER A 531 36.44 3.75 16.84
C SER A 531 37.36 2.73 16.17
N ARG A 532 36.84 1.59 15.69
CA ARG A 532 37.61 0.55 14.97
C ARG A 532 37.52 0.67 13.45
N CYS A 533 36.40 1.18 12.92
CA CYS A 533 36.16 1.21 11.47
C CYS A 533 35.39 2.43 10.92
N GLY A 534 34.94 3.35 11.77
CA GLY A 534 34.23 4.58 11.37
C GLY A 534 35.04 5.43 10.40
N SER A 535 36.36 5.53 10.62
CA SER A 535 37.27 6.26 9.74
C SER A 535 37.45 5.64 8.34
N MET A 536 36.84 4.46 8.10
CA MET A 536 36.77 3.82 6.78
C MET A 536 35.42 3.99 6.09
N VAL A 537 34.41 4.51 6.79
CA VAL A 537 33.08 4.76 6.24
C VAL A 537 33.17 5.99 5.33
N LYS A 538 33.11 5.74 4.02
CA LYS A 538 33.12 6.78 2.98
C LYS A 538 31.72 7.20 2.54
N ARG A 539 30.71 6.36 2.77
CA ARG A 539 29.33 6.58 2.37
C ARG A 539 28.44 6.26 3.54
N LEU A 540 27.42 7.09 3.78
CA LEU A 540 26.46 6.89 4.87
C LEU A 540 25.08 7.30 4.41
N ARG A 541 24.12 6.37 4.55
CA ARG A 541 22.70 6.63 4.38
C ARG A 541 22.00 6.58 5.75
N ILE A 542 21.23 7.63 6.01
CA ILE A 542 20.39 7.85 7.18
C ILE A 542 18.94 7.89 6.70
N GLU A 543 18.36 6.72 6.41
CA GLU A 543 16.92 6.58 6.18
C GLU A 543 16.24 6.29 7.52
N MET A 544 15.26 7.10 7.90
CA MET A 544 14.54 6.97 9.17
C MET A 544 13.20 6.26 8.96
N PRO A 545 12.93 5.10 9.60
CA PRO A 545 11.54 4.73 9.85
C PRO A 545 10.89 5.77 10.77
N ASN A 546 9.55 5.88 10.75
CA ASN A 546 8.74 6.92 11.43
C ASN A 546 8.87 7.03 12.98
N SER A 547 9.86 6.40 13.59
CA SER A 547 10.24 6.54 15.00
C SER A 547 11.66 7.09 15.08
N GLN A 548 11.80 8.37 15.45
CA GLN A 548 13.12 8.98 15.63
C GLN A 548 13.90 8.30 16.77
N PRO A 549 15.22 8.12 16.65
CA PRO A 549 16.08 7.86 17.80
C PRO A 549 16.19 9.16 18.61
N GLU A 550 15.63 9.15 19.83
CA GLU A 550 15.65 10.31 20.74
C GLU A 550 17.08 10.67 21.21
N ASP A 551 17.99 9.69 21.25
CA ASP A 551 19.36 9.84 21.72
C ASP A 551 20.25 10.59 20.71
N ALA A 552 20.53 11.87 20.96
CA ALA A 552 21.48 12.69 20.18
C ALA A 552 22.91 12.10 20.15
N GLU A 553 23.28 11.25 21.12
CA GLU A 553 24.61 10.64 21.26
C GLU A 553 25.04 9.86 20.01
N TYR A 554 24.13 9.22 19.27
CA TYR A 554 24.49 8.48 18.05
C TYR A 554 25.05 9.37 16.94
N TYR A 555 24.51 10.58 16.79
CA TYR A 555 24.98 11.53 15.78
C TYR A 555 26.37 12.07 16.13
N ASP A 556 26.60 12.37 17.41
CA ASP A 556 27.92 12.77 17.91
C ASP A 556 28.97 11.66 17.78
N LEU A 557 28.58 10.39 17.96
CA LEU A 557 29.47 9.25 17.70
C LEU A 557 29.83 9.10 16.22
N ILE A 558 28.86 9.30 15.33
CA ILE A 558 29.13 9.28 13.88
C ILE A 558 30.06 10.45 13.53
N ALA A 559 29.83 11.64 14.07
CA ALA A 559 30.70 12.80 13.90
C ALA A 559 32.12 12.56 14.45
N GLU A 560 32.26 11.95 15.63
CA GLU A 560 33.56 11.70 16.28
C GLU A 560 34.44 10.73 15.47
N PHE A 561 33.83 9.73 14.82
CA PHE A 561 34.57 8.61 14.24
C PHE A 561 34.49 8.48 12.71
N CYS A 562 33.45 9.00 12.05
CA CYS A 562 33.25 8.89 10.59
C CYS A 562 33.76 10.13 9.86
N THR A 563 34.94 10.63 10.23
CA THR A 563 35.52 11.89 9.71
C THR A 563 35.96 11.85 8.24
N ASN A 564 35.90 10.68 7.59
CA ASN A 564 36.29 10.47 6.19
C ASN A 564 35.09 10.25 5.25
N LEU A 565 33.88 10.68 5.64
CA LEU A 565 32.69 10.59 4.80
C LEU A 565 32.85 11.43 3.53
N GLU A 566 32.66 10.78 2.37
CA GLU A 566 32.63 11.38 1.04
C GLU A 566 31.19 11.54 0.53
N GLU A 567 30.26 10.69 0.96
CA GLU A 567 28.83 10.77 0.60
C GLU A 567 27.96 10.63 1.86
N LEU A 568 27.01 11.55 2.03
CA LEU A 568 26.02 11.53 3.11
C LEU A 568 24.61 11.72 2.52
N ASN A 569 23.71 10.77 2.77
CA ASN A 569 22.31 10.85 2.38
C ASN A 569 21.43 10.79 3.62
N CYS A 570 20.71 11.87 3.93
CA CYS A 570 19.81 11.98 5.08
C CYS A 570 18.48 12.60 4.65
N SER A 571 17.88 12.14 3.54
CA SER A 571 16.55 12.61 3.14
C SER A 571 15.49 12.23 4.18
N ASP A 572 14.40 12.98 4.17
CA ASP A 572 13.19 12.74 4.98
C ASP A 572 13.45 12.85 6.50
N MET A 573 14.50 13.58 6.88
CA MET A 573 14.85 13.88 8.27
C MET A 573 14.25 15.20 8.76
N PHE A 574 13.28 15.10 9.67
CA PHE A 574 12.65 16.26 10.31
C PHE A 574 13.54 16.97 11.34
N ASP A 575 14.44 16.28 12.04
CA ASP A 575 15.33 16.87 13.07
C ASP A 575 16.77 17.00 12.55
N VAL A 576 16.98 18.01 11.70
CA VAL A 576 18.25 18.24 10.98
C VAL A 576 19.32 18.85 11.89
N CYS A 577 18.94 19.48 13.00
CA CYS A 577 19.85 20.03 14.01
C CYS A 577 20.86 19.00 14.54
N LYS A 578 20.47 17.71 14.58
CA LYS A 578 21.36 16.59 14.96
C LYS A 578 22.42 16.26 13.90
N LEU A 579 22.22 16.62 12.63
CA LEU A 579 23.20 16.39 11.55
C LEU A 579 24.36 17.40 11.56
N VAL A 580 24.21 18.53 12.26
CA VAL A 580 25.20 19.62 12.37
C VAL A 580 26.58 19.09 12.79
N SER A 581 26.66 18.15 13.75
CA SER A 581 27.93 17.58 14.19
C SER A 581 28.59 16.69 13.12
N ILE A 582 27.81 15.86 12.42
CA ILE A 582 28.30 14.97 11.34
C ILE A 582 28.82 15.77 10.15
N ILE A 583 28.05 16.77 9.70
CA ILE A 583 28.43 17.64 8.57
C ILE A 583 29.69 18.43 8.94
N ARG A 584 29.77 19.00 10.15
CA ARG A 584 30.96 19.70 10.65
C ARG A 584 32.20 18.81 10.62
N ALA A 585 32.11 17.60 11.14
CA ALA A 585 33.22 16.65 11.21
C ALA A 585 33.68 16.15 9.83
N SER A 586 32.75 16.01 8.88
CA SER A 586 33.00 15.49 7.52
C SER A 586 33.27 16.59 6.49
N SER A 587 33.16 17.87 6.86
CA SER A 587 33.23 19.03 5.96
C SER A 587 34.48 19.06 5.05
N SER A 588 35.62 18.55 5.53
CA SER A 588 36.85 18.48 4.73
C SER A 588 36.88 17.36 3.69
N THR A 589 36.02 16.34 3.79
CA THR A 589 36.03 15.14 2.93
C THR A 589 34.77 14.96 2.09
N LEU A 590 33.66 15.57 2.50
CA LEU A 590 32.34 15.39 1.89
C LEU A 590 32.29 15.92 0.44
N LYS A 591 31.74 15.10 -0.46
CA LYS A 591 31.59 15.35 -1.91
C LYS A 591 30.13 15.29 -2.36
N PHE A 592 29.31 14.48 -1.71
CA PHE A 592 27.87 14.36 -1.95
C PHE A 592 27.10 14.55 -0.65
N LEU A 593 26.05 15.38 -0.67
CA LEU A 593 25.13 15.59 0.44
C LEU A 593 23.69 15.63 -0.09
N ASN A 594 22.83 14.75 0.43
CA ASN A 594 21.38 14.78 0.19
C ASN A 594 20.61 14.99 1.50
N LEU A 595 19.71 15.98 1.47
CA LEU A 595 18.83 16.45 2.55
C LEU A 595 17.43 16.78 1.96
N TYR A 596 16.94 16.00 1.00
CA TYR A 596 15.58 16.15 0.48
C TYR A 596 14.53 16.03 1.60
N HIS A 597 13.48 16.86 1.58
CA HIS A 597 12.40 16.88 2.57
C HIS A 597 12.87 17.10 4.03
N CYS A 598 13.95 17.86 4.23
CA CYS A 598 14.54 18.14 5.55
C CYS A 598 14.32 19.59 6.00
N GLU A 599 14.05 19.80 7.30
CA GLU A 599 13.91 21.15 7.89
C GLU A 599 15.30 21.78 8.14
N ILE A 600 15.88 22.40 7.11
CA ILE A 600 17.19 23.06 7.18
C ILE A 600 17.05 24.45 7.82
N ASP A 601 17.70 24.66 8.96
CA ASP A 601 17.85 25.97 9.61
C ASP A 601 19.19 26.65 9.23
N GLU A 602 19.39 27.89 9.71
CA GLU A 602 20.64 28.64 9.51
C GLU A 602 21.87 27.91 10.07
N SER A 603 21.73 27.15 11.16
CA SER A 603 22.83 26.44 11.81
C SER A 603 23.37 25.29 10.95
N VAL A 604 22.47 24.56 10.29
CA VAL A 604 22.79 23.53 9.29
C VAL A 604 23.41 24.18 8.05
N GLU A 605 22.85 25.28 7.55
CA GLU A 605 23.36 25.98 6.37
C GLU A 605 24.81 26.47 6.57
N ILE A 606 25.14 26.96 7.77
CA ILE A 606 26.50 27.35 8.17
C ILE A 606 27.48 26.17 8.09
N GLU A 607 27.12 24.97 8.55
CA GLU A 607 28.02 23.81 8.43
C GLU A 607 28.15 23.29 6.99
N ILE A 608 27.05 23.31 6.21
CA ILE A 608 27.09 22.98 4.77
C ILE A 608 28.09 23.90 4.05
N SER A 609 28.11 25.20 4.37
CA SER A 609 29.02 26.16 3.72
C SER A 609 30.52 25.88 3.94
N LYS A 610 30.87 25.13 4.98
CA LYS A 610 32.24 24.70 5.28
C LYS A 610 32.67 23.48 4.46
N ALA A 611 31.74 22.79 3.80
CA ALA A 611 32.00 21.58 3.01
C ALA A 611 32.69 21.91 1.66
N SER A 612 33.91 22.46 1.71
CA SER A 612 34.59 23.03 0.54
C SER A 612 34.85 22.05 -0.62
N ASN A 613 34.84 20.73 -0.37
CA ASN A 613 34.99 19.67 -1.38
C ASN A 613 33.66 19.17 -1.96
N LEU A 614 32.52 19.73 -1.53
CA LEU A 614 31.20 19.31 -1.96
C LEU A 614 30.99 19.58 -3.45
N LYS A 615 30.61 18.54 -4.19
CA LYS A 615 30.30 18.55 -5.63
C LYS A 615 28.82 18.37 -5.91
N THR A 616 28.12 17.62 -5.06
CA THR A 616 26.69 17.37 -5.18
C THR A 616 25.99 17.81 -3.91
N LEU A 617 25.00 18.70 -4.04
CA LEU A 617 24.15 19.17 -2.95
C LEU A 617 22.68 19.08 -3.37
N TRP A 618 21.93 18.25 -2.67
CA TRP A 618 20.53 17.96 -2.94
C TRP A 618 19.72 18.36 -1.71
N VAL A 619 18.93 19.43 -1.83
CA VAL A 619 18.19 20.09 -0.73
C VAL A 619 16.76 20.44 -1.16
N LYS A 620 16.16 19.61 -2.02
CA LYS A 620 14.77 19.78 -2.47
C LYS A 620 13.77 19.69 -1.31
N GLU A 621 12.76 20.56 -1.31
CA GLU A 621 11.71 20.67 -0.29
C GLU A 621 12.30 20.96 1.11
N THR A 622 13.15 21.99 1.19
CA THR A 622 13.78 22.45 2.44
C THR A 622 13.62 23.97 2.62
N GLY A 623 13.72 24.45 3.87
CA GLY A 623 13.67 25.88 4.23
C GLY A 623 14.94 26.68 3.93
N ILE A 624 15.76 26.27 2.96
CA ILE A 624 17.10 26.86 2.75
C ILE A 624 17.04 28.25 2.10
N VAL A 625 17.68 29.23 2.74
CA VAL A 625 17.72 30.64 2.30
C VAL A 625 18.89 30.90 1.32
N GLY A 626 19.96 30.12 1.43
CA GLY A 626 21.13 30.14 0.53
C GLY A 626 22.22 31.17 0.91
N SER A 627 22.03 31.88 2.02
CA SER A 627 22.92 32.95 2.52
C SER A 627 24.32 32.45 2.89
N HIS A 628 24.46 31.17 3.18
CA HIS A 628 25.70 30.45 3.49
C HIS A 628 26.11 29.50 2.34
N VAL A 629 25.17 28.82 1.66
CA VAL A 629 25.47 27.93 0.51
C VAL A 629 26.26 28.64 -0.59
N ARG A 630 26.03 29.95 -0.81
CA ARG A 630 26.81 30.78 -1.76
C ARG A 630 28.33 30.78 -1.56
N GLN A 631 28.84 30.30 -0.41
CA GLN A 631 30.29 30.21 -0.15
C GLN A 631 30.96 28.98 -0.78
N LEU A 632 30.18 27.97 -1.18
CA LEU A 632 30.67 26.78 -1.89
C LEU A 632 31.18 27.13 -3.30
N LYS A 633 32.25 26.45 -3.73
CA LYS A 633 33.02 26.78 -4.97
C LYS A 633 33.32 25.60 -5.89
N ASN A 634 32.76 24.43 -5.61
CA ASN A 634 33.06 23.18 -6.32
C ASN A 634 31.79 22.38 -6.70
N LEU A 635 30.59 22.97 -6.56
CA LEU A 635 29.35 22.32 -6.94
C LEU A 635 29.27 22.11 -8.46
N VAL A 636 28.82 20.92 -8.81
CA VAL A 636 28.62 20.40 -10.17
C VAL A 636 27.17 19.91 -10.35
N ASP A 637 26.54 19.40 -9.29
CA ASP A 637 25.17 18.88 -9.29
C ASP A 637 24.43 19.50 -8.09
N LEU A 638 23.40 20.31 -8.36
CA LEU A 638 22.69 21.07 -7.33
C LEU A 638 21.19 20.93 -7.54
N ASP A 639 20.44 20.52 -6.51
CA ASP A 639 18.97 20.53 -6.54
C ASP A 639 18.43 21.34 -5.36
N LEU A 640 17.80 22.46 -5.69
CA LEU A 640 17.16 23.45 -4.83
C LEU A 640 15.64 23.45 -5.01
N GLY A 641 15.06 22.39 -5.57
CA GLY A 641 13.64 22.32 -5.83
C GLY A 641 12.79 22.64 -4.59
N TRP A 642 11.71 23.40 -4.73
CA TRP A 642 10.75 23.78 -3.69
C TRP A 642 11.37 24.48 -2.48
N CYS A 643 12.60 25.03 -2.60
CA CYS A 643 13.17 25.95 -1.63
C CYS A 643 12.48 27.31 -1.76
N LEU A 644 11.36 27.50 -1.06
CA LEU A 644 10.51 28.69 -1.15
C LEU A 644 11.19 29.96 -0.57
N GLU A 645 12.14 29.78 0.34
CA GLU A 645 12.86 30.88 1.00
C GLU A 645 14.17 31.29 0.29
N LEU A 646 14.49 30.66 -0.85
CA LEU A 646 15.72 30.91 -1.59
C LEU A 646 15.74 32.30 -2.26
N GLU A 647 16.45 33.26 -1.66
CA GLU A 647 16.53 34.61 -2.21
C GLU A 647 17.32 34.69 -3.53
N PRO A 648 16.87 35.49 -4.54
CA PRO A 648 17.57 35.68 -5.81
C PRO A 648 19.05 36.02 -5.69
N GLN A 649 19.39 36.91 -4.75
CA GLN A 649 20.76 37.38 -4.52
C GLN A 649 21.72 36.28 -4.03
N HIS A 650 21.19 35.27 -3.32
CA HIS A 650 21.96 34.11 -2.89
C HIS A 650 22.13 33.12 -4.02
N PHE A 651 21.08 32.83 -4.78
CA PHE A 651 21.16 32.00 -5.98
C PHE A 651 22.11 32.57 -7.06
N ILE A 652 22.06 33.89 -7.30
CA ILE A 652 22.99 34.63 -8.16
C ILE A 652 24.45 34.41 -7.73
N ALA A 653 24.72 34.41 -6.43
CA ALA A 653 26.06 34.19 -5.89
C ALA A 653 26.49 32.71 -5.98
N ILE A 654 25.58 31.76 -5.75
CA ILE A 654 25.81 30.32 -5.97
C ILE A 654 26.22 30.05 -7.41
N CYS A 655 25.49 30.61 -8.39
CA CYS A 655 25.83 30.51 -9.81
C CYS A 655 27.22 31.08 -10.08
N LYS A 656 27.47 32.36 -9.73
CA LYS A 656 28.77 33.03 -9.96
C LYS A 656 29.99 32.29 -9.38
N ASN A 657 29.81 31.52 -8.30
CA ASN A 657 30.88 30.83 -7.60
C ASN A 657 31.09 29.36 -8.02
N ASN A 658 30.16 28.75 -8.77
CA ASN A 658 30.20 27.33 -9.12
C ASN A 658 30.15 27.09 -10.64
N ARG A 659 30.40 25.83 -11.04
CA ARG A 659 30.38 25.39 -12.44
C ARG A 659 29.46 24.19 -12.57
N LEU A 660 28.17 24.46 -12.45
CA LEU A 660 27.13 23.44 -12.45
C LEU A 660 27.04 22.76 -13.81
N GLU A 661 26.98 21.43 -13.80
CA GLU A 661 26.61 20.57 -14.93
C GLU A 661 25.14 20.14 -14.84
N LYS A 662 24.57 20.10 -13.62
CA LYS A 662 23.15 19.80 -13.38
C LYS A 662 22.55 20.75 -12.35
N LEU A 663 21.33 21.22 -12.60
CA LEU A 663 20.60 22.13 -11.72
C LEU A 663 19.10 21.78 -11.63
N GLY A 664 18.59 21.58 -10.41
CA GLY A 664 17.17 21.61 -10.09
C GLY A 664 16.78 22.91 -9.39
N ILE A 665 15.81 23.64 -9.94
CA ILE A 665 15.21 24.87 -9.34
C ILE A 665 13.69 24.85 -9.50
N SER A 666 13.13 23.65 -9.35
CA SER A 666 11.71 23.37 -9.31
C SER A 666 11.00 24.27 -8.30
N LYS A 667 9.90 24.95 -8.61
CA LYS A 667 9.09 25.79 -7.68
C LYS A 667 9.85 26.74 -6.72
N CYS A 668 11.02 27.24 -7.08
CA CYS A 668 11.73 28.27 -6.30
C CYS A 668 11.06 29.65 -6.52
N THR A 669 9.95 29.89 -5.82
CA THR A 669 9.01 31.00 -6.11
C THR A 669 9.58 32.41 -6.01
N ALA A 670 10.68 32.58 -5.26
CA ALA A 670 11.34 33.86 -5.09
C ALA A 670 12.28 34.23 -6.26
N LEU A 671 12.68 33.30 -7.13
CA LEU A 671 13.65 33.55 -8.21
C LEU A 671 13.08 34.48 -9.30
N ASN A 672 13.84 35.53 -9.62
CA ASN A 672 13.43 36.60 -10.54
C ASN A 672 14.23 36.58 -11.85
N ASN A 673 13.87 37.45 -12.80
CA ASN A 673 14.50 37.46 -14.12
C ASN A 673 16.01 37.81 -14.11
N GLU A 674 16.47 38.58 -13.12
CA GLU A 674 17.90 38.87 -12.92
C GLU A 674 18.67 37.59 -12.56
N ALA A 675 18.11 36.74 -11.68
CA ALA A 675 18.69 35.46 -11.33
C ALA A 675 18.83 34.52 -12.54
N PHE A 676 17.84 34.47 -13.42
CA PHE A 676 17.91 33.68 -14.66
C PHE A 676 18.88 34.28 -15.70
N SER A 677 19.00 35.61 -15.81
CA SER A 677 20.02 36.24 -16.66
C SER A 677 21.43 35.84 -16.21
N VAL A 678 21.73 35.99 -14.92
CA VAL A 678 23.02 35.57 -14.36
C VAL A 678 23.27 34.06 -14.52
N LEU A 679 22.23 33.22 -14.38
CA LEU A 679 22.34 31.78 -14.61
C LEU A 679 22.83 31.51 -16.05
N SER A 680 22.22 32.15 -17.05
CA SER A 680 22.57 31.98 -18.46
C SER A 680 23.95 32.52 -18.81
N GLU A 681 24.34 33.66 -18.23
CA GLU A 681 25.64 34.31 -18.43
C GLU A 681 26.80 33.53 -17.77
N THR A 682 26.57 32.85 -16.65
CA THR A 682 27.65 32.26 -15.83
C THR A 682 27.76 30.74 -15.98
N GLN A 683 26.65 30.00 -16.11
CA GLN A 683 26.65 28.54 -16.09
C GLN A 683 26.84 27.93 -17.48
N CYS A 684 27.96 28.29 -18.12
CA CYS A 684 28.32 27.75 -19.43
C CYS A 684 28.50 26.22 -19.46
N ASN A 685 28.73 25.56 -18.31
CA ASN A 685 28.85 24.10 -18.21
C ASN A 685 27.52 23.35 -18.03
N LEU A 686 26.39 24.06 -17.88
CA LEU A 686 25.12 23.44 -17.47
C LEU A 686 24.54 22.59 -18.60
N GLN A 687 24.57 21.27 -18.40
CA GLN A 687 24.08 20.26 -19.34
C GLN A 687 22.65 19.84 -19.04
N LYS A 688 22.24 19.90 -17.77
CA LYS A 688 20.92 19.47 -17.34
C LYS A 688 20.21 20.51 -16.48
N ILE A 689 18.95 20.79 -16.78
CA ILE A 689 18.09 21.61 -15.93
C ILE A 689 16.75 20.91 -15.62
N ILE A 690 16.30 21.03 -14.37
CA ILE A 690 15.02 20.53 -13.88
C ILE A 690 14.20 21.70 -13.32
N LEU A 691 13.10 22.00 -14.00
CA LEU A 691 12.16 23.07 -13.69
C LEU A 691 10.80 22.46 -13.33
N ASP A 692 10.12 23.07 -12.37
CA ASP A 692 8.78 22.70 -11.93
C ASP A 692 7.97 23.99 -11.68
N GLY A 693 6.74 24.07 -12.17
CA GLY A 693 5.82 25.17 -11.86
C GLY A 693 6.05 26.50 -12.60
N ILE A 694 5.51 27.56 -12.00
CA ILE A 694 4.87 28.72 -12.67
C ILE A 694 5.87 29.76 -13.26
N TYR A 695 7.18 29.52 -13.17
CA TYR A 695 8.21 30.55 -13.40
C TYR A 695 8.81 30.55 -14.81
N VAL A 696 8.33 29.67 -15.67
CA VAL A 696 8.97 29.38 -16.95
C VAL A 696 8.74 30.51 -17.95
N ALA A 697 7.49 30.95 -18.17
CA ALA A 697 7.07 31.94 -19.18
C ALA A 697 8.03 33.14 -19.37
N SER A 698 8.27 33.94 -18.33
CA SER A 698 9.08 35.17 -18.43
C SER A 698 10.59 34.94 -18.49
N ASN A 699 11.05 33.70 -18.23
CA ASN A 699 12.47 33.36 -18.03
C ASN A 699 13.02 32.33 -18.99
N VAL A 700 12.18 31.72 -19.85
CA VAL A 700 12.61 30.71 -20.82
C VAL A 700 13.81 31.18 -21.63
N VAL A 701 13.77 32.40 -22.16
CA VAL A 701 14.78 32.90 -23.11
C VAL A 701 16.18 32.82 -22.49
N ASN A 702 16.30 33.10 -21.19
CA ASN A 702 17.56 32.96 -20.46
C ASN A 702 17.99 31.48 -20.34
N ILE A 703 17.06 30.57 -20.07
CA ILE A 703 17.35 29.12 -19.97
C ILE A 703 17.74 28.55 -21.34
N ALA A 704 17.06 28.95 -22.41
CA ALA A 704 17.39 28.56 -23.78
C ALA A 704 18.76 29.12 -24.24
N ASN A 705 19.21 30.25 -23.67
CA ASN A 705 20.54 30.79 -23.94
C ASN A 705 21.70 29.98 -23.31
N LEU A 706 21.46 29.04 -22.39
CA LEU A 706 22.52 28.18 -21.81
C LEU A 706 23.25 27.37 -22.90
N PRO A 707 24.58 27.49 -23.05
CA PRO A 707 25.27 27.06 -24.28
C PRO A 707 25.51 25.55 -24.42
N ASN A 708 25.50 24.79 -23.33
CA ASN A 708 25.77 23.34 -23.33
C ASN A 708 24.56 22.51 -22.84
N LEU A 709 23.37 23.10 -22.80
CA LEU A 709 22.15 22.47 -22.29
C LEU A 709 21.67 21.35 -23.23
N VAL A 710 21.49 20.14 -22.69
CA VAL A 710 21.12 18.92 -23.45
C VAL A 710 20.00 18.07 -22.81
N ASP A 711 19.80 18.13 -21.48
CA ASP A 711 18.68 17.50 -20.73
C ASP A 711 17.80 18.56 -20.07
N VAL A 712 16.58 18.73 -20.57
CA VAL A 712 15.61 19.69 -20.04
C VAL A 712 14.41 18.93 -19.51
N ARG A 713 14.06 19.20 -18.25
CA ARG A 713 12.87 18.65 -17.61
C ARG A 713 11.96 19.76 -17.15
N LEU A 714 10.74 19.75 -17.67
CA LEU A 714 9.67 20.69 -17.39
C LEU A 714 8.55 19.92 -16.70
N ILE A 715 8.33 20.19 -15.42
CA ILE A 715 7.31 19.54 -14.58
C ILE A 715 6.32 20.62 -14.15
N GLY A 716 5.04 20.30 -13.94
CA GLY A 716 4.08 21.14 -13.22
C GLY A 716 3.83 22.58 -13.69
N SER A 717 4.40 23.03 -14.80
CA SER A 717 4.16 24.33 -15.42
C SER A 717 2.80 24.35 -16.13
N SER A 718 2.22 25.54 -16.30
CA SER A 718 0.97 25.67 -17.05
C SER A 718 1.18 25.35 -18.54
N PRO A 719 0.14 24.92 -19.29
CA PRO A 719 0.26 24.62 -20.72
C PRO A 719 0.82 25.76 -21.57
N GLN A 720 0.50 27.01 -21.21
CA GLN A 720 0.98 28.22 -21.90
C GLN A 720 2.49 28.42 -21.65
N GLU A 721 2.94 28.30 -20.40
CA GLU A 721 4.35 28.35 -20.02
C GLU A 721 5.17 27.26 -20.72
N LEU A 722 4.65 26.03 -20.82
CA LEU A 722 5.32 24.93 -21.53
C LEU A 722 5.49 25.25 -23.03
N ILE A 723 4.48 25.86 -23.66
CA ILE A 723 4.56 26.26 -25.07
C ILE A 723 5.60 27.38 -25.27
N GLU A 724 5.58 28.40 -24.41
CA GLU A 724 6.61 29.44 -24.41
C GLU A 724 8.00 28.85 -24.14
N CYS A 725 8.09 27.84 -23.26
CA CYS A 725 9.31 27.12 -22.94
C CYS A 725 9.93 26.48 -24.18
N LEU A 726 9.12 25.64 -24.82
CA LEU A 726 9.55 24.88 -25.98
C LEU A 726 9.84 25.81 -27.16
N ASN A 727 9.08 26.89 -27.35
CA ASN A 727 9.32 27.81 -28.45
C ASN A 727 10.69 28.52 -28.37
N ALA A 728 11.12 29.01 -27.21
CA ALA A 728 12.46 29.61 -27.12
C ALA A 728 13.58 28.55 -27.12
N LEU A 729 13.32 27.33 -26.59
CA LEU A 729 14.23 26.19 -26.77
C LEU A 729 14.36 25.78 -28.25
N ILE A 730 13.32 25.93 -29.07
CA ILE A 730 13.38 25.71 -30.52
C ILE A 730 14.13 26.84 -31.21
N GLU A 731 13.90 28.09 -30.81
CA GLU A 731 14.58 29.26 -31.40
C GLU A 731 16.10 29.24 -31.17
N HIS A 732 16.56 28.68 -30.04
CA HIS A 732 17.98 28.74 -29.65
C HIS A 732 18.71 27.39 -29.50
N ARG A 733 18.01 26.26 -29.35
CA ARG A 733 18.58 24.95 -28.95
C ARG A 733 17.98 23.72 -29.64
N VAL A 734 17.27 23.88 -30.75
CA VAL A 734 16.52 22.78 -31.40
C VAL A 734 17.37 21.56 -31.79
N ASP A 735 18.64 21.79 -32.13
CA ASP A 735 19.58 20.74 -32.55
C ASP A 735 20.43 20.20 -31.37
N GLU A 736 20.50 20.91 -30.26
CA GLU A 736 21.32 20.55 -29.09
C GLU A 736 20.57 19.70 -28.05
N ILE A 737 19.25 19.89 -27.87
CA ILE A 737 18.47 19.13 -26.88
C ILE A 737 18.37 17.64 -27.29
N GLN A 738 18.89 16.76 -26.43
CA GLN A 738 18.86 15.30 -26.61
C GLN A 738 17.87 14.63 -25.65
N CYS A 739 17.60 15.22 -24.49
CA CYS A 739 16.70 14.70 -23.47
C CYS A 739 15.65 15.75 -23.13
N LEU A 740 14.36 15.40 -23.29
CA LEU A 740 13.24 16.27 -22.98
C LEU A 740 12.21 15.50 -22.15
N GLN A 741 11.90 16.00 -20.96
CA GLN A 741 10.79 15.52 -20.14
C GLN A 741 9.78 16.65 -19.96
N ILE A 742 8.51 16.40 -20.28
CA ILE A 742 7.40 17.34 -20.08
C ILE A 742 6.32 16.61 -19.28
N GLN A 743 5.95 17.17 -18.13
CA GLN A 743 4.84 16.70 -17.30
C GLN A 743 3.95 17.90 -16.96
N CYS A 744 2.77 17.96 -17.57
CA CYS A 744 1.77 18.99 -17.29
C CYS A 744 0.87 18.51 -16.14
N LEU A 745 0.75 19.29 -15.06
CA LEU A 745 -0.14 18.94 -13.93
C LEU A 745 -1.56 19.48 -14.08
N GLU A 746 -1.74 20.52 -14.91
CA GLU A 746 -3.07 21.02 -15.30
C GLU A 746 -3.51 20.36 -16.60
N ASP A 747 -4.80 20.04 -16.73
CA ASP A 747 -5.35 19.56 -17.99
C ASP A 747 -5.30 20.68 -19.05
N PRO A 748 -4.52 20.53 -20.14
CA PRO A 748 -4.35 21.60 -21.11
C PRO A 748 -5.66 21.91 -21.84
N LYS A 749 -6.08 23.19 -21.79
CA LYS A 749 -7.22 23.69 -22.57
C LYS A 749 -7.08 23.24 -24.03
N VAL A 750 -8.17 22.72 -24.60
CA VAL A 750 -8.19 22.07 -25.93
C VAL A 750 -7.55 22.92 -27.05
N SER A 751 -7.62 24.26 -26.94
CA SER A 751 -7.01 25.21 -27.88
C SER A 751 -5.47 25.29 -27.81
N MET A 752 -4.85 24.82 -26.73
CA MET A 752 -3.39 24.84 -26.52
C MET A 752 -2.69 23.60 -27.07
N LEU A 753 -3.38 22.44 -27.07
CA LEU A 753 -2.83 21.15 -27.51
C LEU A 753 -2.13 21.22 -28.88
N PRO A 754 -2.69 21.85 -29.93
CA PRO A 754 -2.05 21.87 -31.25
C PRO A 754 -0.70 22.57 -31.25
N LYS A 755 -0.55 23.64 -30.45
CA LYS A 755 0.70 24.40 -30.33
C LYS A 755 1.77 23.60 -29.59
N LEU A 756 1.41 23.02 -28.44
CA LEU A 756 2.31 22.17 -27.65
C LEU A 756 2.81 20.98 -28.47
N ARG A 757 1.91 20.33 -29.22
CA ARG A 757 2.24 19.28 -30.18
C ARG A 757 3.22 19.76 -31.25
N SER A 758 2.95 20.90 -31.91
CA SER A 758 3.87 21.41 -32.95
C SER A 758 5.27 21.72 -32.42
N SER A 759 5.40 22.28 -31.21
CA SER A 759 6.70 22.62 -30.64
C SER A 759 7.56 21.38 -30.37
N ILE A 760 6.99 20.29 -29.82
CA ILE A 760 7.73 19.04 -29.57
C ILE A 760 8.30 18.44 -30.87
N LEU A 761 7.65 18.67 -32.02
CA LEU A 761 8.02 18.09 -33.31
C LEU A 761 9.21 18.73 -34.01
N GLU A 762 9.75 19.85 -33.51
CA GLU A 762 10.91 20.50 -34.11
C GLU A 762 12.25 19.91 -33.62
N PHE A 763 12.29 19.31 -32.42
CA PHE A 763 13.52 18.77 -31.81
C PHE A 763 13.98 17.45 -32.47
N ARG A 764 14.77 17.55 -33.53
CA ARG A 764 15.18 16.42 -34.38
C ARG A 764 16.20 15.48 -33.73
N ASN A 765 16.99 15.99 -32.79
CA ASN A 765 18.10 15.26 -32.16
C ASN A 765 17.73 14.64 -30.79
N LEU A 766 16.43 14.58 -30.45
CA LEU A 766 15.97 13.89 -29.24
C LEU A 766 16.31 12.39 -29.27
N LYS A 767 16.97 11.97 -28.21
CA LYS A 767 17.23 10.57 -27.82
C LYS A 767 16.29 10.11 -26.72
N LEU A 768 15.89 11.00 -25.81
CA LEU A 768 14.97 10.68 -24.72
C LEU A 768 13.82 11.68 -24.72
N LEU A 769 12.60 11.17 -24.83
CA LEU A 769 11.36 11.95 -24.71
C LEU A 769 10.46 11.30 -23.66
N ARG A 770 10.07 12.06 -22.63
CA ARG A 770 9.16 11.60 -21.57
C ARG A 770 7.97 12.54 -21.47
N LEU A 771 6.77 11.98 -21.62
CA LEU A 771 5.50 12.70 -21.64
C LEU A 771 4.48 12.09 -20.65
N PRO A 772 4.86 11.81 -19.38
CA PRO A 772 3.98 11.15 -18.43
C PRO A 772 2.75 12.00 -18.11
N PHE A 773 1.59 11.35 -17.94
CA PHE A 773 0.28 11.98 -17.69
C PHE A 773 -0.17 12.93 -18.82
N GLY A 774 0.41 12.82 -20.01
CA GLY A 774 0.14 13.72 -21.14
C GLY A 774 -1.21 13.48 -21.81
N THR A 775 -2.31 13.98 -21.22
CA THR A 775 -3.67 13.99 -21.82
C THR A 775 -3.73 14.67 -23.20
N PHE A 776 -2.69 15.43 -23.55
CA PHE A 776 -2.54 16.08 -24.85
C PHE A 776 -1.90 15.22 -25.95
N ILE A 777 -1.39 14.02 -25.69
CA ILE A 777 -0.79 13.16 -26.72
C ILE A 777 -1.83 12.19 -27.27
N ASN A 778 -2.09 12.31 -28.57
CA ASN A 778 -2.97 11.41 -29.28
C ASN A 778 -2.27 10.73 -30.47
N ASP A 779 -2.98 9.80 -31.09
CA ASP A 779 -2.62 9.07 -32.30
C ASP A 779 -1.86 9.87 -33.37
N ALA A 780 -2.38 11.06 -33.72
CA ALA A 780 -1.80 11.90 -34.76
C ALA A 780 -0.47 12.53 -34.31
N CYS A 781 -0.40 12.97 -33.06
CA CYS A 781 0.82 13.50 -32.47
C CYS A 781 1.91 12.43 -32.35
N LEU A 782 1.59 11.23 -31.84
CA LEU A 782 2.58 10.16 -31.71
C LEU A 782 3.14 9.72 -33.08
N LYS A 783 2.29 9.66 -34.12
CA LYS A 783 2.73 9.39 -35.50
C LYS A 783 3.66 10.49 -36.03
N GLN A 784 3.42 11.76 -35.68
CA GLN A 784 4.31 12.86 -36.04
C GLN A 784 5.63 12.81 -35.25
N ILE A 785 5.61 12.56 -33.94
CA ILE A 785 6.83 12.40 -33.11
C ILE A 785 7.75 11.31 -33.71
N ALA A 786 7.15 10.20 -34.14
CA ALA A 786 7.86 9.10 -34.77
C ALA A 786 8.52 9.44 -36.13
N LEU A 787 8.07 10.50 -36.81
CA LEU A 787 8.67 11.00 -38.04
C LEU A 787 9.68 12.12 -37.78
N SER A 788 9.40 13.00 -36.82
CA SER A 788 10.22 14.17 -36.48
C SER A 788 11.46 13.84 -35.66
N CYS A 789 11.38 12.85 -34.76
CA CYS A 789 12.42 12.54 -33.78
C CYS A 789 13.01 11.12 -34.03
N PRO A 790 13.59 10.83 -35.21
CA PRO A 790 13.98 9.47 -35.61
C PRO A 790 15.10 8.86 -34.75
N LEU A 791 15.82 9.68 -33.98
CA LEU A 791 16.93 9.30 -33.10
C LEU A 791 16.49 8.90 -31.69
N LEU A 792 15.18 8.86 -31.38
CA LEU A 792 14.70 8.47 -30.05
C LEU A 792 15.14 7.05 -29.68
N GLU A 793 15.95 6.97 -28.62
CA GLU A 793 16.39 5.77 -27.91
C GLU A 793 15.39 5.41 -26.79
N ILE A 794 14.79 6.42 -26.12
CA ILE A 794 13.85 6.26 -25.01
C ILE A 794 12.59 7.09 -25.26
N LEU A 795 11.43 6.44 -25.24
CA LEU A 795 10.11 7.08 -25.31
C LEU A 795 9.25 6.63 -24.12
N ASP A 796 8.90 7.57 -23.25
CA ASP A 796 8.01 7.34 -22.11
C ASP A 796 6.67 8.05 -22.31
N LEU A 797 5.61 7.26 -22.37
CA LEU A 797 4.22 7.65 -22.57
C LEU A 797 3.36 7.18 -21.39
N TYR A 798 3.92 7.08 -20.18
CA TYR A 798 3.19 6.64 -19.00
C TYR A 798 1.86 7.37 -18.80
N ASN A 799 0.79 6.60 -18.60
CA ASN A 799 -0.56 7.08 -18.29
C ASN A 799 -1.14 8.06 -19.33
N ILE A 800 -1.20 7.64 -20.60
CA ILE A 800 -1.83 8.39 -21.71
C ILE A 800 -3.03 7.62 -22.26
N PHE A 801 -4.21 8.24 -22.20
CA PHE A 801 -5.49 7.60 -22.53
C PHE A 801 -5.85 7.64 -24.02
N ASP A 802 -5.36 8.61 -24.79
CA ASP A 802 -5.77 8.93 -26.17
C ASP A 802 -4.96 8.20 -27.27
N LEU A 803 -4.40 7.02 -26.96
CA LEU A 803 -3.48 6.27 -27.84
C LEU A 803 -4.00 4.89 -28.26
N THR A 804 -4.11 4.68 -29.58
CA THR A 804 -4.42 3.37 -30.17
C THR A 804 -3.17 2.52 -30.39
N LYS A 805 -3.36 1.20 -30.54
CA LYS A 805 -2.29 0.28 -30.94
C LYS A 805 -1.69 0.66 -32.30
N GLU A 806 -2.50 1.14 -33.25
CA GLU A 806 -2.05 1.52 -34.59
C GLU A 806 -1.03 2.67 -34.55
N ALA A 807 -1.17 3.62 -33.63
CA ALA A 807 -0.18 4.68 -33.44
C ALA A 807 1.13 4.19 -32.82
N ILE A 808 1.08 3.26 -31.86
CA ILE A 808 2.28 2.73 -31.21
C ILE A 808 3.03 1.79 -32.17
N ILE A 809 2.32 0.95 -32.93
CA ILE A 809 2.88 0.15 -34.05
C ILE A 809 3.57 1.08 -35.06
N TYR A 810 2.93 2.19 -35.42
CA TYR A 810 3.52 3.18 -36.32
C TYR A 810 4.78 3.81 -35.71
N ALA A 811 4.77 4.14 -34.42
CA ALA A 811 5.92 4.73 -33.73
C ALA A 811 7.14 3.80 -33.76
N VAL A 812 6.98 2.55 -33.31
CA VAL A 812 8.04 1.52 -33.33
C VAL A 812 8.58 1.27 -34.75
N LYS A 813 7.72 1.38 -35.77
CA LYS A 813 8.13 1.19 -37.17
C LYS A 813 9.08 2.28 -37.70
N HIS A 814 8.96 3.52 -37.21
CA HIS A 814 9.75 4.65 -37.71
C HIS A 814 10.89 5.03 -36.75
N LEU A 815 10.72 4.84 -35.44
CA LEU A 815 11.74 5.02 -34.40
C LEU A 815 12.72 3.83 -34.37
N LYS A 816 13.62 3.79 -35.35
CA LYS A 816 14.60 2.71 -35.54
C LYS A 816 15.52 2.55 -34.33
N HIS A 817 15.98 3.67 -33.77
CA HIS A 817 16.91 3.71 -32.63
C HIS A 817 16.25 3.42 -31.28
N LEU A 818 14.93 3.25 -31.22
CA LEU A 818 14.21 3.02 -29.96
C LEU A 818 14.72 1.74 -29.28
N GLN A 819 15.19 1.91 -28.04
CA GLN A 819 15.66 0.89 -27.10
C GLN A 819 14.66 0.67 -25.96
N HIS A 820 14.01 1.75 -25.50
CA HIS A 820 13.06 1.71 -24.40
C HIS A 820 11.73 2.38 -24.77
N LEU A 821 10.63 1.67 -24.56
CA LEU A 821 9.26 2.18 -24.69
C LEU A 821 8.51 1.89 -23.38
N ASN A 822 8.04 2.94 -22.70
CA ASN A 822 7.11 2.82 -21.58
C ASN A 822 5.72 3.28 -22.02
N ILE A 823 4.74 2.38 -21.89
CA ILE A 823 3.30 2.64 -22.14
C ILE A 823 2.44 2.10 -20.98
N LYS A 824 3.00 2.03 -19.76
CA LYS A 824 2.24 1.62 -18.57
C LYS A 824 1.04 2.56 -18.38
N GLU A 825 -0.10 1.99 -17.97
CA GLU A 825 -1.37 2.69 -17.72
C GLU A 825 -2.00 3.42 -18.92
N CYS A 826 -1.51 3.19 -20.15
CA CYS A 826 -2.22 3.64 -21.35
C CYS A 826 -3.48 2.79 -21.62
N GLN A 827 -4.60 3.41 -22.00
CA GLN A 827 -5.83 2.71 -22.39
C GLN A 827 -5.78 2.26 -23.86
N ILE A 828 -5.01 1.20 -24.13
CA ILE A 828 -4.83 0.66 -25.47
C ILE A 828 -5.71 -0.58 -25.68
N ASP A 829 -6.59 -0.52 -26.67
CA ASP A 829 -7.33 -1.69 -27.15
C ASP A 829 -6.39 -2.77 -27.67
N ASP A 830 -6.53 -4.02 -27.20
CA ASP A 830 -5.84 -5.19 -27.74
C ASP A 830 -4.30 -5.05 -27.77
N ILE A 831 -3.73 -4.84 -26.58
CA ILE A 831 -2.28 -4.79 -26.32
C ILE A 831 -1.53 -6.05 -26.81
N LEU A 832 -2.21 -7.19 -26.95
CA LEU A 832 -1.60 -8.38 -27.56
C LEU A 832 -1.23 -8.13 -29.02
N ALA A 833 -2.18 -7.70 -29.84
CA ALA A 833 -1.91 -7.46 -31.26
C ALA A 833 -0.87 -6.36 -31.46
N LEU A 834 -0.89 -5.33 -30.60
CA LEU A 834 0.18 -4.34 -30.51
C LEU A 834 1.54 -5.02 -30.34
N TYR A 835 1.70 -5.83 -29.29
CA TYR A 835 2.95 -6.45 -28.93
C TYR A 835 3.47 -7.43 -30.02
N GLN A 836 2.57 -8.22 -30.62
CA GLN A 836 2.92 -9.12 -31.73
C GLN A 836 3.45 -8.38 -32.97
N GLU A 837 2.81 -7.27 -33.37
CA GLU A 837 3.28 -6.47 -34.51
C GLU A 837 4.56 -5.68 -34.17
N VAL A 838 4.70 -5.17 -32.94
CA VAL A 838 5.92 -4.51 -32.45
C VAL A 838 7.14 -5.44 -32.52
N LEU A 839 7.01 -6.68 -32.06
CA LEU A 839 8.06 -7.70 -32.19
C LEU A 839 8.41 -7.98 -33.65
N LYS A 840 7.40 -8.25 -34.47
CA LYS A 840 7.54 -8.56 -35.90
C LYS A 840 8.21 -7.42 -36.67
N ILE A 841 7.95 -6.17 -36.30
CA ILE A 841 8.63 -4.99 -36.83
C ILE A 841 10.10 -4.96 -36.39
N LYS A 842 10.41 -5.17 -35.10
CA LYS A 842 11.79 -5.10 -34.60
C LYS A 842 12.64 -6.28 -35.10
N VAL A 843 12.09 -7.49 -35.22
CA VAL A 843 12.73 -8.63 -35.91
C VAL A 843 13.08 -8.30 -37.37
N GLN A 844 12.31 -7.45 -38.04
CA GLN A 844 12.62 -6.95 -39.40
C GLN A 844 13.60 -5.77 -39.44
N GLN A 845 13.92 -5.16 -38.29
CA GLN A 845 14.82 -4.00 -38.17
C GLN A 845 16.20 -4.35 -37.57
N MET A 846 16.37 -5.50 -36.91
CA MET A 846 17.57 -5.78 -36.11
C MET A 846 18.84 -6.08 -36.92
N ASP A 847 19.79 -5.15 -36.85
CA ASP A 847 21.19 -5.50 -36.60
C ASP A 847 21.43 -5.49 -35.06
N ALA A 848 21.41 -6.68 -34.47
CA ALA A 848 22.08 -7.13 -33.22
C ALA A 848 22.06 -6.34 -31.87
N GLU A 849 21.41 -5.18 -31.68
CA GLU A 849 21.33 -4.54 -30.35
C GLU A 849 19.89 -4.45 -29.77
N CYS A 850 19.75 -4.70 -28.46
CA CYS A 850 18.50 -5.10 -27.82
C CYS A 850 17.57 -3.94 -27.44
N LEU A 851 16.31 -4.04 -27.87
CA LEU A 851 15.18 -3.26 -27.37
C LEU A 851 14.69 -3.86 -26.04
N VAL A 852 14.86 -3.14 -24.92
CA VAL A 852 14.24 -3.50 -23.63
C VAL A 852 12.87 -2.84 -23.54
N LEU A 853 11.88 -3.53 -24.11
CA LEU A 853 10.51 -3.07 -24.20
C LEU A 853 9.78 -3.20 -22.84
N TYR A 854 9.74 -2.13 -22.05
CA TYR A 854 9.01 -2.05 -20.77
C TYR A 854 7.50 -1.83 -20.98
N VAL A 855 6.84 -2.80 -21.64
CA VAL A 855 5.36 -2.91 -21.66
C VAL A 855 4.93 -3.63 -20.38
N VAL A 856 4.94 -2.90 -19.26
CA VAL A 856 4.36 -3.35 -17.99
C VAL A 856 3.05 -2.62 -17.78
N SER A 857 2.05 -2.94 -18.60
CA SER A 857 0.68 -2.45 -18.38
C SER A 857 0.00 -3.29 -17.31
N GLU A 858 -0.22 -2.73 -16.13
CA GLU A 858 -1.26 -3.19 -15.18
C GLU A 858 -2.67 -2.87 -15.72
N CYS A 859 -2.92 -3.10 -17.01
CA CYS A 859 -4.26 -3.02 -17.58
C CYS A 859 -5.09 -4.18 -17.03
N GLU A 860 -6.10 -3.88 -16.21
CA GLU A 860 -6.96 -4.88 -15.58
C GLU A 860 -7.57 -5.87 -16.60
N SER A 861 -7.80 -5.41 -17.84
CA SER A 861 -8.32 -6.17 -18.98
C SER A 861 -7.43 -7.31 -19.49
N LEU A 862 -6.11 -7.32 -19.22
CA LEU A 862 -5.20 -8.37 -19.71
C LEU A 862 -5.06 -9.57 -18.78
N THR A 863 -5.59 -9.49 -17.55
CA THR A 863 -5.24 -10.44 -16.47
C THR A 863 -5.81 -11.85 -16.62
N GLU A 864 -6.61 -12.14 -17.66
CA GLU A 864 -7.24 -13.47 -17.88
C GLU A 864 -6.90 -14.17 -19.23
N THR A 865 -6.19 -13.56 -20.18
CA THR A 865 -5.97 -14.21 -21.49
C THR A 865 -4.73 -15.13 -21.54
N LYS A 866 -4.82 -16.19 -22.37
CA LYS A 866 -3.66 -17.09 -22.67
C LYS A 866 -2.49 -16.36 -23.30
N GLU A 867 -2.78 -15.22 -23.90
CA GLU A 867 -1.94 -14.47 -24.80
C GLU A 867 -0.94 -13.58 -24.04
N TYR A 868 -1.26 -13.18 -22.81
CA TYR A 868 -0.32 -12.51 -21.90
C TYR A 868 0.95 -13.34 -21.63
N ALA A 869 0.82 -14.67 -21.55
CA ALA A 869 1.98 -15.57 -21.42
C ALA A 869 2.77 -15.75 -22.74
N VAL A 870 2.15 -15.46 -23.89
CA VAL A 870 2.87 -15.43 -25.17
C VAL A 870 3.72 -14.17 -25.26
N MET A 871 3.24 -13.03 -24.73
CA MET A 871 4.00 -11.77 -24.72
C MET A 871 5.28 -11.87 -23.88
N LYS A 872 5.19 -12.35 -22.63
CA LYS A 872 6.31 -12.37 -21.68
C LYS A 872 7.51 -13.21 -22.19
N LYS A 873 7.25 -14.31 -22.91
CA LYS A 873 8.27 -15.15 -23.57
C LYS A 873 9.13 -14.41 -24.62
N TYR A 874 8.65 -13.32 -25.23
CA TYR A 874 9.40 -12.59 -26.24
C TYR A 874 10.20 -11.39 -25.70
N VAL A 875 10.10 -11.07 -24.38
CA VAL A 875 10.83 -9.95 -23.76
C VAL A 875 12.35 -10.22 -23.72
N THR A 876 12.78 -11.48 -23.75
CA THR A 876 14.18 -11.91 -23.67
C THR A 876 14.53 -12.92 -24.77
N LEU A 877 14.73 -12.44 -26.00
CA LEU A 877 15.29 -13.24 -27.09
C LEU A 877 16.80 -13.02 -27.20
N SER A 878 17.55 -14.12 -27.31
CA SER A 878 18.97 -14.10 -27.71
C SER A 878 19.11 -14.22 -29.23
N THR A 879 20.29 -13.94 -29.75
CA THR A 879 20.60 -14.09 -31.20
C THR A 879 20.48 -15.53 -31.72
N LYS A 880 20.40 -16.53 -30.83
CA LYS A 880 20.24 -17.94 -31.19
C LYS A 880 18.79 -18.31 -31.54
N ASP A 881 17.83 -17.70 -30.85
CA ASP A 881 16.40 -18.04 -30.91
C ASP A 881 15.75 -17.65 -32.25
N LEU A 882 16.29 -16.61 -32.91
CA LEU A 882 15.91 -16.22 -34.27
C LEU A 882 16.19 -17.31 -35.31
N SER A 883 17.21 -18.16 -35.10
CA SER A 883 17.60 -19.21 -36.05
C SER A 883 16.66 -20.41 -36.07
N ASP A 884 15.84 -20.60 -35.02
CA ASP A 884 14.86 -21.67 -34.93
C ASP A 884 13.49 -21.23 -35.48
N LEU A 885 13.15 -19.94 -35.39
CA LEU A 885 11.96 -19.36 -36.05
C LEU A 885 12.01 -19.45 -37.59
N GLU A 886 13.21 -19.41 -38.21
CA GLU A 886 13.34 -19.72 -39.65
C GLU A 886 13.09 -21.20 -39.97
N LYS A 887 13.40 -22.13 -39.04
CA LYS A 887 13.21 -23.58 -39.22
C LYS A 887 11.75 -23.99 -39.04
N GLU A 888 10.99 -23.29 -38.19
CA GLU A 888 9.54 -23.53 -38.00
C GLU A 888 8.66 -23.02 -39.16
N GLY A 889 9.24 -22.36 -40.18
CA GLY A 889 8.59 -22.19 -41.47
C GLY A 889 7.61 -21.01 -41.62
N TYR A 890 7.62 -20.06 -40.68
CA TYR A 890 6.74 -18.87 -40.73
C TYR A 890 6.97 -17.94 -41.94
N PHE A 891 8.07 -18.10 -42.69
CA PHE A 891 8.42 -17.27 -43.85
C PHE A 891 8.63 -18.07 -45.15
N LYS A 892 7.57 -18.66 -45.74
CA LYS A 892 7.56 -18.93 -47.21
C LYS A 892 6.18 -19.06 -47.89
N LYS A 893 5.88 -18.07 -48.72
CA LYS A 893 5.02 -18.07 -49.95
C LYS A 893 3.67 -18.81 -49.92
N LYS A 894 2.60 -18.03 -50.22
CA LYS A 894 1.57 -18.47 -51.18
C LYS A 894 1.18 -17.35 -52.15
N LYS A 895 1.05 -17.70 -53.43
CA LYS A 895 0.74 -16.81 -54.57
C LYS A 895 -0.56 -17.31 -55.22
N GLY A 896 -1.58 -16.45 -55.33
CA GLY A 896 -2.91 -16.76 -55.87
C GLY A 896 -3.87 -17.34 -54.81
N LYS A 897 -5.12 -16.88 -54.67
CA LYS A 897 -6.09 -16.52 -55.72
C LYS A 897 -7.11 -15.48 -55.18
N TYR A 898 -7.43 -14.45 -55.97
CA TYR A 898 -8.48 -13.45 -55.70
C TYR A 898 -9.84 -13.94 -56.23
N GLN A 899 -10.95 -13.75 -55.48
CA GLN A 899 -12.27 -13.26 -55.95
C GLN A 899 -13.40 -13.47 -54.92
N LYS A 900 -14.32 -12.47 -54.84
CA LYS A 900 -15.65 -12.45 -54.14
C LYS A 900 -15.61 -12.59 -52.61
N GLU A 901 -16.40 -11.89 -51.80
CA GLU A 901 -17.36 -10.75 -51.93
C GLU A 901 -16.95 -9.69 -50.85
N VAL A 902 -17.29 -8.40 -50.89
CA VAL A 902 -18.62 -7.76 -50.73
C VAL A 902 -18.60 -6.35 -51.35
N LYS A 903 -19.74 -5.92 -51.90
CA LYS A 903 -20.02 -4.54 -52.35
C LYS A 903 -21.28 -4.02 -51.66
N SER A 904 -21.48 -2.69 -51.66
CA SER A 904 -22.58 -1.91 -51.04
C SER A 904 -22.54 -1.89 -49.50
N THR A 905 -22.79 -0.80 -48.77
CA THR A 905 -23.10 0.64 -49.08
C THR A 905 -22.69 1.47 -47.84
N PHE A 906 -22.53 2.80 -47.81
CA PHE A 906 -22.86 3.94 -48.70
C PHE A 906 -21.77 5.03 -48.56
N PHE A 907 -21.53 5.85 -49.59
CA PHE A 907 -21.00 7.23 -49.43
C PHE A 907 -21.27 8.07 -50.68
N ASN A 908 -21.85 9.26 -50.47
CA ASN A 908 -21.84 10.50 -51.25
C ASN A 908 -22.81 11.44 -50.49
N THR A 909 -22.47 12.69 -50.19
CA THR A 909 -21.97 13.70 -51.14
C THR A 909 -20.91 14.64 -50.55
N ASP A 910 -20.13 15.23 -51.46
CA ASP A 910 -19.16 16.30 -51.22
C ASP A 910 -19.76 17.56 -50.58
N PHE A 911 -18.93 18.32 -49.88
CA PHE A 911 -18.92 19.78 -49.99
C PHE A 911 -17.49 20.33 -49.87
N ASN A 912 -17.05 21.03 -50.91
CA ASN A 912 -15.79 21.80 -50.95
C ASN A 912 -16.15 23.30 -50.96
N ASN A 913 -15.39 24.09 -50.19
CA ASN A 913 -15.20 25.54 -50.30
C ASN A 913 -16.42 26.46 -50.56
N ASN A 914 -16.80 27.23 -49.54
CA ASN A 914 -16.85 28.70 -49.68
C ASN A 914 -16.68 29.40 -48.32
N GLN A 915 -16.06 30.57 -48.35
CA GLN A 915 -15.96 31.47 -47.19
C GLN A 915 -17.23 32.30 -47.09
N ASP A 916 -17.99 32.15 -46.02
CA ASP A 916 -18.92 33.15 -45.51
C ASP A 916 -18.96 33.03 -43.98
N TYR A 917 -18.19 33.89 -43.30
CA TYR A 917 -18.27 33.98 -41.84
C TYR A 917 -19.56 34.70 -41.46
N VAL A 918 -20.59 33.94 -41.08
CA VAL A 918 -21.79 34.48 -40.44
C VAL A 918 -21.35 35.23 -39.18
N ASN A 919 -21.53 36.56 -39.17
CA ASN A 919 -21.21 37.36 -38.01
C ASN A 919 -22.16 36.97 -36.87
N ILE A 920 -21.63 36.76 -35.67
CA ILE A 920 -22.43 36.28 -34.52
C ILE A 920 -23.58 37.25 -34.17
N LEU A 921 -23.44 38.51 -34.57
CA LEU A 921 -24.44 39.58 -34.45
C LEU A 921 -25.70 39.40 -35.33
N ASP A 922 -25.62 38.59 -36.38
CA ASP A 922 -26.72 38.32 -37.32
C ASP A 922 -27.52 37.05 -36.96
N LEU A 923 -27.11 36.34 -35.91
CA LEU A 923 -27.84 35.16 -35.43
C LEU A 923 -29.19 35.56 -34.79
N PRO A 924 -30.28 34.81 -35.07
CA PRO A 924 -31.57 35.04 -34.43
C PRO A 924 -31.46 34.97 -32.90
N THR A 925 -32.27 35.76 -32.19
CA THR A 925 -32.26 35.83 -30.71
C THR A 925 -32.33 34.45 -30.06
N ASN A 926 -33.09 33.51 -30.62
CA ASN A 926 -33.21 32.14 -30.10
C ASN A 926 -31.90 31.32 -30.25
N CYS A 927 -31.12 31.54 -31.30
CA CYS A 927 -29.81 30.90 -31.47
C CYS A 927 -28.78 31.48 -30.48
N LEU A 928 -28.80 32.79 -30.27
CA LEU A 928 -27.97 33.45 -29.27
C LEU A 928 -28.37 33.08 -27.84
N LEU A 929 -29.66 32.90 -27.56
CA LEU A 929 -30.15 32.37 -26.27
C LEU A 929 -29.63 30.94 -26.03
N ASN A 930 -29.65 30.08 -27.04
CA ASN A 930 -29.07 28.74 -26.95
C ASN A 930 -27.54 28.78 -26.75
N ILE A 931 -26.80 29.60 -27.50
CA ILE A 931 -25.34 29.78 -27.28
C ILE A 931 -25.09 30.25 -25.84
N ALA A 932 -25.89 31.22 -25.36
CA ALA A 932 -25.80 31.72 -24.00
C ALA A 932 -26.17 30.70 -22.92
N THR A 933 -26.84 29.58 -23.18
CA THR A 933 -27.00 28.53 -22.14
C THR A 933 -25.71 27.76 -21.91
N TYR A 934 -24.89 27.53 -22.96
CA TYR A 934 -23.64 26.76 -22.91
C TYR A 934 -22.40 27.53 -22.41
N LEU A 935 -22.46 28.85 -22.30
CA LEU A 935 -21.36 29.69 -21.79
C LEU A 935 -21.18 29.56 -20.26
N GLY A 936 -19.97 29.76 -19.73
CA GLY A 936 -19.72 29.88 -18.28
C GLY A 936 -20.34 31.17 -17.71
N THR A 937 -20.51 31.30 -16.39
CA THR A 937 -21.11 32.50 -15.76
C THR A 937 -20.40 33.78 -16.18
N VAL A 938 -19.06 33.76 -16.18
CA VAL A 938 -18.21 34.88 -16.58
C VAL A 938 -18.40 35.22 -18.06
N ASP A 939 -18.39 34.22 -18.94
CA ASP A 939 -18.61 34.43 -20.37
C ASP A 939 -20.02 34.92 -20.68
N LYS A 940 -21.04 34.44 -19.94
CA LYS A 940 -22.42 34.97 -19.98
C LYS A 940 -22.45 36.45 -19.61
N LEU A 941 -21.76 36.85 -18.54
CA LEU A 941 -21.69 38.24 -18.10
C LEU A 941 -20.94 39.13 -19.08
N ASN A 942 -19.83 38.66 -19.65
CA ASN A 942 -19.07 39.37 -20.68
C ASN A 942 -19.84 39.48 -22.01
N PHE A 943 -20.60 38.45 -22.38
CA PHE A 943 -21.48 38.49 -23.54
C PHE A 943 -22.65 39.47 -23.35
N ILE A 944 -23.24 39.51 -22.14
CA ILE A 944 -24.30 40.46 -21.77
C ILE A 944 -23.77 41.90 -21.69
N SER A 945 -22.54 42.12 -21.21
CA SER A 945 -21.94 43.46 -21.11
C SER A 945 -21.57 44.03 -22.48
N ALA A 946 -21.04 43.19 -23.39
CA ALA A 946 -20.65 43.58 -24.75
C ALA A 946 -21.83 43.90 -25.69
N HIS A 947 -23.02 43.33 -25.46
CA HIS A 947 -24.12 43.39 -26.42
C HIS A 947 -25.40 44.02 -25.87
N ARG A 948 -25.48 45.35 -26.02
CA ARG A 948 -26.61 46.20 -25.60
C ARG A 948 -28.00 45.75 -26.10
N ARG A 949 -28.06 45.06 -27.24
CA ARG A 949 -29.31 44.54 -27.86
C ARG A 949 -29.88 43.32 -27.12
N PHE A 950 -29.08 42.68 -26.26
CA PHE A 950 -29.40 41.41 -25.61
C PHE A 950 -30.10 41.58 -24.26
N LEU A 951 -29.80 42.67 -23.54
CA LEU A 951 -30.30 42.99 -22.19
C LEU A 951 -31.82 42.90 -22.01
N ASP A 952 -32.61 43.38 -22.98
CA ASP A 952 -34.07 43.32 -22.91
C ASP A 952 -34.63 41.90 -23.14
N SER A 953 -33.87 41.03 -23.82
CA SER A 953 -34.25 39.65 -24.13
C SER A 953 -33.74 38.63 -23.11
N THR A 954 -32.67 38.93 -22.36
CA THR A 954 -32.06 38.03 -21.36
C THR A 954 -32.61 38.17 -19.96
N ARG A 955 -33.66 38.96 -19.75
CA ARG A 955 -34.26 39.15 -18.42
C ARG A 955 -34.67 37.83 -17.75
N SER A 956 -35.20 36.88 -18.52
CA SER A 956 -35.51 35.51 -18.06
C SER A 956 -34.26 34.68 -17.74
N LEU A 957 -33.19 34.82 -18.53
CA LEU A 957 -31.89 34.17 -18.28
C LEU A 957 -31.27 34.65 -16.96
N ILE A 958 -31.28 35.96 -16.71
CA ILE A 958 -30.74 36.58 -15.50
C ILE A 958 -31.53 36.13 -14.26
N GLU A 959 -32.85 36.01 -14.35
CA GLU A 959 -33.71 35.51 -13.26
C GLU A 959 -33.45 34.03 -12.91
N CYS A 960 -32.77 33.27 -13.78
CA CYS A 960 -32.40 31.87 -13.55
C CYS A 960 -30.93 31.67 -13.15
N MET A 961 -30.07 32.69 -13.24
CA MET A 961 -28.66 32.59 -12.88
C MET A 961 -28.42 32.71 -11.37
N VAL A 962 -27.47 31.93 -10.86
CA VAL A 962 -26.85 32.16 -9.55
C VAL A 962 -25.69 33.13 -9.76
N PHE A 963 -25.75 34.30 -9.12
CA PHE A 963 -24.68 35.30 -9.22
C PHE A 963 -23.61 35.01 -8.15
N ASN A 964 -22.54 34.31 -8.52
CA ASN A 964 -21.38 34.12 -7.65
C ASN A 964 -20.53 35.40 -7.61
N VAL A 965 -20.46 36.05 -6.45
CA VAL A 965 -19.79 37.33 -6.24
C VAL A 965 -18.27 37.21 -6.38
N ASN A 966 -17.69 36.03 -6.10
CA ASN A 966 -16.27 35.80 -6.31
C ASN A 966 -15.91 35.78 -7.79
N GLU A 967 -16.60 34.98 -8.61
CA GLU A 967 -16.43 34.94 -10.06
C GLU A 967 -16.54 36.35 -10.67
N ILE A 968 -17.51 37.15 -10.19
CA ILE A 968 -17.69 38.55 -10.60
C ILE A 968 -16.48 39.39 -10.20
N SER A 969 -16.01 39.30 -8.95
CA SER A 969 -14.86 40.10 -8.46
C SER A 969 -13.51 39.72 -9.08
N GLN A 970 -13.38 38.48 -9.56
CA GLN A 970 -12.19 37.98 -10.27
C GLN A 970 -12.20 38.37 -11.76
N SER A 971 -13.39 38.58 -12.35
CA SER A 971 -13.55 38.71 -13.80
C SER A 971 -13.93 40.10 -14.29
N LEU A 972 -14.50 40.95 -13.43
CA LEU A 972 -14.93 42.30 -13.74
C LEU A 972 -14.21 43.30 -12.83
N THR A 973 -13.92 44.49 -13.33
CA THR A 973 -13.55 45.62 -12.46
C THR A 973 -14.76 46.08 -11.64
N LEU A 974 -14.51 46.74 -10.50
CA LEU A 974 -15.57 47.29 -9.65
C LEU A 974 -16.55 48.18 -10.44
N ARG A 975 -16.06 48.92 -11.44
CA ARG A 975 -16.86 49.77 -12.31
C ARG A 975 -17.76 48.99 -13.25
N GLU A 976 -17.27 47.89 -13.83
CA GLU A 976 -18.05 47.02 -14.71
C GLU A 976 -19.11 46.25 -13.92
N ALA A 977 -18.76 45.78 -12.73
CA ALA A 977 -19.72 45.18 -11.80
C ALA A 977 -20.78 46.21 -11.35
N GLN A 978 -20.40 47.46 -11.06
CA GLN A 978 -21.35 48.52 -10.75
C GLN A 978 -22.33 48.78 -11.91
N ASP A 979 -21.83 48.84 -13.15
CA ASP A 979 -22.66 49.04 -14.34
C ASP A 979 -23.54 47.81 -14.64
N LEU A 980 -23.06 46.60 -14.35
CA LEU A 980 -23.82 45.35 -14.41
C LEU A 980 -24.97 45.38 -13.40
N PHE A 981 -24.70 45.52 -12.10
CA PHE A 981 -25.72 45.55 -11.06
C PHE A 981 -26.72 46.70 -11.26
N LYS A 982 -26.28 47.87 -11.78
CA LYS A 982 -27.18 48.97 -12.16
C LYS A 982 -28.16 48.63 -13.27
N ARG A 983 -27.80 47.72 -14.18
CA ARG A 983 -28.65 47.27 -15.30
C ARG A 983 -29.53 46.07 -14.93
N CYS A 984 -28.98 45.08 -14.23
CA CYS A 984 -29.65 43.79 -14.00
C CYS A 984 -29.98 43.47 -12.53
N GLY A 985 -29.52 44.26 -11.56
CA GLY A 985 -29.65 43.95 -10.12
C GLY A 985 -31.08 43.68 -9.66
N LYS A 986 -32.08 44.34 -10.26
CA LYS A 986 -33.51 44.10 -9.97
C LYS A 986 -34.07 42.76 -10.47
N SER A 987 -33.32 42.03 -11.28
CA SER A 987 -33.68 40.70 -11.79
C SER A 987 -32.84 39.58 -11.16
N ILE A 988 -31.85 39.92 -10.33
CA ILE A 988 -31.08 38.93 -9.58
C ILE A 988 -31.96 38.39 -8.45
N LYS A 989 -32.28 37.10 -8.53
CA LYS A 989 -33.07 36.37 -7.52
C LYS A 989 -32.22 35.50 -6.61
N ARG A 990 -31.04 35.08 -7.09
CA ARG A 990 -30.11 34.15 -6.43
C ARG A 990 -28.71 34.75 -6.40
N ILE A 991 -28.08 34.74 -5.23
CA ILE A 991 -26.72 35.25 -5.03
C ILE A 991 -25.90 34.27 -4.22
N GLN A 992 -24.63 34.10 -4.58
CA GLN A 992 -23.68 33.23 -3.89
C GLN A 992 -22.41 33.99 -3.53
N PHE A 993 -21.91 33.73 -2.32
CA PHE A 993 -20.66 34.25 -1.80
C PHE A 993 -19.74 33.06 -1.49
N THR A 994 -18.47 33.12 -1.86
CA THR A 994 -17.43 32.10 -1.54
C THR A 994 -16.19 32.81 -0.96
N ALA A 995 -15.28 32.11 -0.28
CA ALA A 995 -14.08 32.65 0.42
C ALA A 995 -13.40 33.88 -0.21
N LEU A 996 -13.09 34.90 0.60
CA LEU A 996 -13.06 36.30 0.16
C LEU A 996 -11.66 36.86 -0.21
N ASN A 997 -11.63 37.72 -1.24
CA ASN A 997 -10.49 38.60 -1.52
C ASN A 997 -10.61 39.98 -0.83
N SER A 998 -9.53 40.76 -0.85
CA SER A 998 -9.43 42.08 -0.18
C SER A 998 -10.47 43.13 -0.63
N ASN A 999 -11.03 43.00 -1.84
CA ASN A 999 -11.91 44.00 -2.44
C ASN A 999 -13.39 43.72 -2.20
N TYR A 1000 -13.71 42.58 -1.58
CA TYR A 1000 -15.07 42.09 -1.39
C TYR A 1000 -16.06 43.08 -0.77
N VAL A 1001 -15.63 43.86 0.22
CA VAL A 1001 -16.48 44.83 0.93
C VAL A 1001 -17.07 45.88 -0.04
N GLU A 1002 -16.37 46.19 -1.13
CA GLU A 1002 -16.88 47.10 -2.16
C GLU A 1002 -17.96 46.45 -3.03
N TYR A 1003 -17.81 45.16 -3.35
CA TYR A 1003 -18.83 44.39 -4.06
C TYR A 1003 -20.11 44.21 -3.23
N LEU A 1004 -19.99 43.94 -1.92
CA LEU A 1004 -21.16 43.94 -1.02
C LEU A 1004 -21.93 45.27 -1.06
N ARG A 1005 -21.23 46.40 -1.06
CA ARG A 1005 -21.85 47.74 -1.18
C ARG A 1005 -22.54 47.98 -2.52
N LEU A 1006 -22.03 47.42 -3.62
CA LEU A 1006 -22.68 47.47 -4.94
C LEU A 1006 -23.97 46.64 -5.01
N ILE A 1007 -24.00 45.52 -4.28
CA ILE A 1007 -25.09 44.54 -4.25
C ILE A 1007 -26.20 44.97 -3.27
N GLN A 1008 -25.83 45.63 -2.17
CA GLN A 1008 -26.74 46.07 -1.10
C GLN A 1008 -28.03 46.75 -1.60
N PRO A 1009 -28.04 47.65 -2.60
CA PRO A 1009 -29.27 48.32 -3.06
C PRO A 1009 -30.33 47.39 -3.67
N TYR A 1010 -29.98 46.17 -4.08
CA TYR A 1010 -30.86 45.25 -4.80
C TYR A 1010 -31.42 44.12 -3.92
N ARG A 1011 -31.01 44.06 -2.65
CA ARG A 1011 -31.30 42.97 -1.71
C ARG A 1011 -32.78 42.66 -1.48
N GLU A 1012 -33.68 43.64 -1.67
CA GLU A 1012 -35.14 43.44 -1.61
C GLU A 1012 -35.70 42.51 -2.70
N HIS A 1013 -34.89 42.19 -3.72
CA HIS A 1013 -35.25 41.29 -4.81
C HIS A 1013 -34.71 39.86 -4.65
N PHE A 1014 -33.79 39.62 -3.70
CA PHE A 1014 -33.21 38.30 -3.49
C PHE A 1014 -34.24 37.35 -2.88
N THR A 1015 -34.41 36.20 -3.51
CA THR A 1015 -35.24 35.09 -3.02
C THR A 1015 -34.41 33.97 -2.42
N GLU A 1016 -33.11 33.91 -2.76
CA GLU A 1016 -32.18 32.87 -2.35
C GLU A 1016 -30.77 33.45 -2.16
N ILE A 1017 -30.13 33.17 -1.02
CA ILE A 1017 -28.77 33.61 -0.67
C ILE A 1017 -27.94 32.38 -0.28
N HIS A 1018 -26.76 32.21 -0.89
CA HIS A 1018 -25.80 31.16 -0.58
C HIS A 1018 -24.51 31.79 -0.02
N LEU A 1019 -24.02 31.28 1.11
CA LEU A 1019 -22.83 31.73 1.81
C LEU A 1019 -21.90 30.54 2.01
N SER A 1020 -20.73 30.52 1.36
CA SER A 1020 -19.79 29.39 1.36
C SER A 1020 -18.39 29.80 1.84
N ASN A 1021 -17.71 28.96 2.64
CA ASN A 1021 -16.31 29.13 3.07
C ASN A 1021 -16.01 30.53 3.66
N ILE A 1022 -16.78 30.93 4.68
CA ILE A 1022 -16.65 32.24 5.35
C ILE A 1022 -16.10 32.01 6.76
N SER A 1023 -14.86 32.44 7.04
CA SER A 1023 -14.22 32.30 8.36
C SER A 1023 -14.44 33.51 9.26
N GLU A 1024 -14.25 33.37 10.58
CA GLU A 1024 -14.39 34.46 11.57
C GLU A 1024 -13.47 35.66 11.30
N GLN A 1025 -12.35 35.43 10.62
CA GLN A 1025 -11.42 36.50 10.19
C GLN A 1025 -12.04 37.41 9.11
N THR A 1026 -13.08 36.95 8.42
CA THR A 1026 -13.84 37.79 7.49
C THR A 1026 -14.80 38.70 8.25
N ASN A 1027 -15.03 39.91 7.75
CA ASN A 1027 -15.77 40.93 8.48
C ASN A 1027 -17.29 40.61 8.54
N VAL A 1028 -17.69 39.83 9.53
CA VAL A 1028 -19.09 39.41 9.78
C VAL A 1028 -20.02 40.62 9.89
N GLU A 1029 -19.56 41.74 10.46
CA GLU A 1029 -20.34 42.99 10.56
C GLU A 1029 -20.69 43.61 9.20
N GLU A 1030 -19.84 43.50 8.17
CA GLU A 1030 -20.19 43.95 6.81
C GLU A 1030 -21.21 43.01 6.15
N HIS A 1031 -21.23 41.73 6.52
CA HIS A 1031 -22.28 40.81 6.06
C HIS A 1031 -23.62 41.07 6.77
N LYS A 1032 -23.61 41.34 8.08
CA LYS A 1032 -24.84 41.73 8.83
C LYS A 1032 -25.56 42.91 8.16
N LYS A 1033 -24.81 43.91 7.66
CA LYS A 1033 -25.36 45.05 6.88
C LYS A 1033 -26.12 44.66 5.61
N LEU A 1034 -25.96 43.44 5.08
CA LEU A 1034 -26.80 42.92 4.00
C LEU A 1034 -28.18 42.47 4.52
N PHE A 1035 -28.26 42.00 5.77
CA PHE A 1035 -29.45 41.45 6.44
C PHE A 1035 -30.17 42.44 7.38
N ASP A 1036 -29.53 43.54 7.80
CA ASP A 1036 -30.02 44.59 8.74
C ASP A 1036 -31.32 45.32 8.32
N SER A 1037 -31.95 44.93 7.22
CA SER A 1037 -33.14 45.58 6.66
C SER A 1037 -34.10 44.54 6.05
N PRO A 1038 -35.35 44.88 5.73
CA PRO A 1038 -36.36 43.86 5.42
C PRO A 1038 -36.15 43.21 4.04
N LEU A 1039 -35.56 42.02 4.04
CA LEU A 1039 -35.50 41.09 2.89
C LEU A 1039 -36.86 40.40 2.66
N GLN A 1040 -37.89 41.17 2.31
CA GLN A 1040 -39.32 40.74 2.19
C GLN A 1040 -39.60 39.63 1.16
N ARG A 1041 -38.59 39.10 0.49
CA ARG A 1041 -38.71 38.07 -0.56
C ARG A 1041 -37.79 36.88 -0.34
N LEU A 1042 -36.96 36.90 0.68
CA LEU A 1042 -35.97 35.85 0.94
C LEU A 1042 -36.68 34.59 1.44
N LYS A 1043 -36.70 33.57 0.58
CA LYS A 1043 -37.35 32.28 0.86
C LYS A 1043 -36.36 31.18 1.20
N LYS A 1044 -35.13 31.27 0.71
CA LYS A 1044 -34.09 30.25 0.91
C LYS A 1044 -32.75 30.86 1.34
N ILE A 1045 -32.10 30.22 2.30
CA ILE A 1045 -30.71 30.50 2.66
C ILE A 1045 -29.92 29.20 2.68
N VAL A 1046 -28.71 29.23 2.14
CA VAL A 1046 -27.73 28.13 2.19
C VAL A 1046 -26.46 28.65 2.87
N PHE A 1047 -26.00 27.94 3.90
CA PHE A 1047 -24.71 28.14 4.57
C PHE A 1047 -23.84 26.93 4.31
N ASP A 1048 -22.59 27.12 3.90
CA ASP A 1048 -21.72 26.02 3.49
C ASP A 1048 -20.30 26.27 4.02
N ASN A 1049 -19.87 25.54 5.05
CA ASN A 1049 -18.63 25.84 5.76
C ASN A 1049 -18.50 27.33 6.18
N VAL A 1050 -19.44 27.82 6.99
CA VAL A 1050 -19.48 29.21 7.49
C VAL A 1050 -19.25 29.20 9.00
N GLU A 1051 -18.26 29.95 9.46
CA GLU A 1051 -18.00 30.21 10.87
C GLU A 1051 -18.90 31.37 11.36
N GLY A 1052 -19.31 31.33 12.63
CA GLY A 1052 -20.14 32.39 13.24
C GLY A 1052 -21.58 32.48 12.72
N ILE A 1053 -22.18 31.39 12.22
CA ILE A 1053 -23.55 31.37 11.65
C ILE A 1053 -24.60 31.97 12.60
N ASP A 1054 -24.47 31.82 13.92
CA ASP A 1054 -25.41 32.39 14.90
C ASP A 1054 -25.53 33.91 14.80
N ALA A 1055 -24.45 34.61 14.45
CA ALA A 1055 -24.45 36.03 14.21
C ALA A 1055 -25.29 36.43 12.98
N PHE A 1056 -25.42 35.54 11.99
CA PHE A 1056 -26.33 35.69 10.85
C PHE A 1056 -27.76 35.32 11.23
N LEU A 1057 -27.97 34.16 11.87
CA LEU A 1057 -29.29 33.69 12.31
C LEU A 1057 -30.01 34.72 13.18
N THR A 1058 -29.30 35.38 14.09
CA THR A 1058 -29.82 36.45 14.95
C THR A 1058 -30.42 37.63 14.16
N VAL A 1059 -29.90 37.95 12.97
CA VAL A 1059 -30.42 39.05 12.13
C VAL A 1059 -31.62 38.60 11.29
N ILE A 1060 -31.66 37.33 10.88
CA ILE A 1060 -32.76 36.78 10.07
C ILE A 1060 -33.91 36.15 10.88
N GLN A 1061 -33.76 35.89 12.18
CA GLN A 1061 -34.79 35.24 13.03
C GLN A 1061 -36.16 35.94 13.00
N ASN A 1062 -36.19 37.25 12.74
CA ASN A 1062 -37.41 38.06 12.61
C ASN A 1062 -38.00 38.08 11.18
N LYS A 1063 -37.66 37.12 10.31
CA LYS A 1063 -38.19 37.02 8.94
C LYS A 1063 -39.20 35.88 8.82
N ASP A 1064 -40.49 36.23 8.90
CA ASP A 1064 -41.59 35.28 8.73
C ASP A 1064 -41.66 34.63 7.34
N ASP A 1065 -41.02 35.20 6.30
CA ASP A 1065 -41.09 34.68 4.92
C ASP A 1065 -40.06 33.59 4.58
N LEU A 1066 -39.15 33.23 5.50
CA LEU A 1066 -38.11 32.22 5.26
C LEU A 1066 -38.72 30.81 5.27
N GLN A 1067 -38.58 30.09 4.15
CA GLN A 1067 -39.20 28.78 3.91
C GLN A 1067 -38.18 27.63 3.89
N ILE A 1068 -36.92 27.91 3.51
CA ILE A 1068 -35.87 26.92 3.31
C ILE A 1068 -34.58 27.38 4.00
N LEU A 1069 -34.02 26.54 4.87
CA LEU A 1069 -32.71 26.73 5.49
C LEU A 1069 -31.86 25.47 5.26
N ASP A 1070 -30.66 25.65 4.72
CA ASP A 1070 -29.74 24.58 4.36
C ASP A 1070 -28.36 24.93 4.92
N THR A 1071 -27.73 24.05 5.70
CA THR A 1071 -26.41 24.29 6.33
C THR A 1071 -25.50 23.08 6.20
N SER A 1072 -24.26 23.25 5.72
CA SER A 1072 -23.30 22.12 5.53
C SER A 1072 -22.23 21.98 6.60
N CYS A 1073 -21.98 23.00 7.41
CA CYS A 1073 -21.18 22.92 8.64
C CYS A 1073 -21.75 23.96 9.61
N TYR A 1074 -22.28 23.54 10.76
CA TYR A 1074 -22.76 24.46 11.81
C TYR A 1074 -22.25 24.00 13.17
N ASN A 1075 -21.48 24.87 13.82
CA ASN A 1075 -20.86 24.63 15.13
C ASN A 1075 -21.51 25.47 16.24
N GLY A 1076 -22.76 25.93 16.04
CA GLY A 1076 -23.52 26.69 17.03
C GLY A 1076 -24.41 25.82 17.91
N ASP A 1077 -25.06 26.43 18.91
CA ASP A 1077 -25.92 25.72 19.86
C ASP A 1077 -27.29 25.30 19.27
N GLY A 1078 -27.72 25.89 18.15
CA GLY A 1078 -29.00 25.65 17.50
C GLY A 1078 -30.21 26.36 18.12
N MET A 1079 -30.02 27.13 19.20
CA MET A 1079 -31.11 27.84 19.89
C MET A 1079 -31.79 28.90 19.02
N LEU A 1080 -31.14 29.40 17.97
CA LEU A 1080 -31.70 30.41 17.07
C LEU A 1080 -32.59 29.79 15.97
N ILE A 1081 -32.36 28.54 15.57
CA ILE A 1081 -33.15 27.87 14.52
C ILE A 1081 -34.58 27.58 15.01
N ASN A 1082 -34.79 27.40 16.32
CA ASN A 1082 -36.14 27.17 16.86
C ASN A 1082 -37.07 28.40 16.78
N GLN A 1083 -36.57 29.60 16.44
CA GLN A 1083 -37.36 30.83 16.43
C GLN A 1083 -38.13 31.04 15.12
N PHE A 1084 -37.73 30.39 14.02
CA PHE A 1084 -38.46 30.46 12.76
C PHE A 1084 -39.76 29.65 12.85
N LYS A 1085 -40.87 30.24 12.39
CA LYS A 1085 -42.21 29.62 12.46
C LYS A 1085 -42.71 29.05 11.12
N ASN A 1086 -42.13 29.52 10.01
CA ASN A 1086 -42.62 29.26 8.66
C ASN A 1086 -41.63 28.47 7.80
N LEU A 1087 -40.57 27.91 8.39
CA LEU A 1087 -39.70 26.95 7.71
C LEU A 1087 -40.53 25.73 7.29
N THR A 1088 -40.40 25.38 6.02
CA THR A 1088 -40.96 24.19 5.38
C THR A 1088 -39.88 23.21 4.94
N GLU A 1089 -38.63 23.64 4.80
CA GLU A 1089 -37.50 22.78 4.45
C GLU A 1089 -36.30 23.12 5.34
N LEU A 1090 -35.71 22.11 5.96
CA LEU A 1090 -34.52 22.24 6.80
C LEU A 1090 -33.50 21.16 6.42
N SER A 1091 -32.29 21.57 6.08
CA SER A 1091 -31.15 20.69 5.78
C SER A 1091 -29.97 21.05 6.68
N LEU A 1092 -29.44 20.05 7.39
CA LEU A 1092 -28.35 20.12 8.36
C LEU A 1092 -27.35 19.00 8.05
N LEU A 1093 -26.38 19.29 7.18
CA LEU A 1093 -25.32 18.39 6.74
C LEU A 1093 -24.05 18.61 7.60
N ASN A 1094 -23.23 17.56 7.76
CA ASN A 1094 -21.93 17.55 8.47
C ASN A 1094 -21.81 18.43 9.72
N PHE A 1095 -22.49 18.03 10.80
CA PHE A 1095 -22.24 18.59 12.13
C PHE A 1095 -20.93 18.05 12.74
N ALA A 1096 -20.08 18.95 13.25
CA ALA A 1096 -19.04 18.57 14.20
C ALA A 1096 -19.71 18.37 15.57
N LEU A 1097 -19.73 17.12 16.04
CA LEU A 1097 -20.62 16.66 17.09
C LEU A 1097 -20.11 16.98 18.51
N THR A 1098 -20.58 18.11 19.07
CA THR A 1098 -20.69 18.27 20.54
C THR A 1098 -21.96 18.98 21.02
N GLU A 1099 -22.56 19.91 20.25
CA GLU A 1099 -23.46 20.92 20.87
C GLU A 1099 -24.94 20.99 20.42
N LEU A 1100 -25.35 20.39 19.28
CA LEU A 1100 -26.79 20.38 18.92
C LEU A 1100 -27.55 19.37 19.79
N SER A 1101 -28.01 19.84 20.96
CA SER A 1101 -28.80 19.01 21.87
C SER A 1101 -30.08 18.52 21.21
N SER A 1102 -30.50 17.29 21.56
CA SER A 1102 -31.80 16.73 21.16
C SER A 1102 -32.99 17.64 21.54
N HIS A 1103 -32.82 18.45 22.60
CA HIS A 1103 -33.77 19.50 22.99
C HIS A 1103 -33.99 20.54 21.88
N ASN A 1104 -32.96 20.97 21.18
CA ASN A 1104 -33.09 22.01 20.16
C ASN A 1104 -33.81 21.49 18.91
N LEU A 1105 -33.56 20.24 18.49
CA LEU A 1105 -34.33 19.59 17.43
C LEU A 1105 -35.82 19.40 17.83
N ILE A 1106 -36.09 19.06 19.10
CA ILE A 1106 -37.44 19.01 19.68
C ILE A 1106 -38.16 20.35 19.57
N GLN A 1107 -37.50 21.47 19.87
CA GLN A 1107 -38.12 22.80 19.76
C GLN A 1107 -38.34 23.21 18.30
N ILE A 1108 -37.39 22.92 17.40
CA ILE A 1108 -37.55 23.16 15.96
C ILE A 1108 -38.77 22.39 15.43
N CYS A 1109 -38.90 21.10 15.75
CA CYS A 1109 -40.05 20.28 15.36
C CYS A 1109 -41.38 20.76 15.99
N ARG A 1110 -41.37 21.41 17.15
CA ARG A 1110 -42.60 22.00 17.74
C ARG A 1110 -43.00 23.33 17.11
N ASN A 1111 -42.04 24.10 16.60
CA ASN A 1111 -42.26 25.47 16.13
C ASN A 1111 -42.42 25.58 14.61
N CYS A 1112 -41.85 24.65 13.83
CA CYS A 1112 -41.91 24.61 12.36
C CYS A 1112 -42.98 23.63 11.83
N LYS A 1113 -43.37 23.79 10.56
CA LYS A 1113 -44.16 22.81 9.80
C LYS A 1113 -43.38 22.32 8.59
N LEU A 1114 -42.44 21.43 8.85
CA LEU A 1114 -41.49 20.91 7.89
C LEU A 1114 -42.18 19.93 6.93
N LYS A 1115 -41.87 20.11 5.64
CA LYS A 1115 -42.11 19.19 4.52
C LYS A 1115 -40.86 18.41 4.17
N ILE A 1116 -39.68 19.01 4.33
CA ILE A 1116 -38.38 18.37 4.13
C ILE A 1116 -37.55 18.56 5.39
N LEU A 1117 -37.01 17.47 5.92
CA LEU A 1117 -35.98 17.48 6.95
C LEU A 1117 -34.84 16.56 6.52
N ASP A 1118 -33.66 17.13 6.28
CA ASP A 1118 -32.45 16.39 5.98
C ASP A 1118 -31.42 16.63 7.11
N VAL A 1119 -30.98 15.60 7.83
CA VAL A 1119 -30.07 15.70 9.00
C VAL A 1119 -29.01 14.62 8.93
N HIS A 1120 -27.74 15.01 8.75
CA HIS A 1120 -26.61 14.08 8.61
C HIS A 1120 -25.55 14.30 9.71
N ALA A 1121 -24.75 13.26 9.95
CA ALA A 1121 -23.78 13.12 11.04
C ALA A 1121 -24.38 13.45 12.42
N PHE A 1122 -25.41 12.72 12.85
CA PHE A 1122 -26.10 12.98 14.13
C PHE A 1122 -25.99 11.79 15.12
N GLU A 1123 -24.86 11.69 15.82
CA GLU A 1123 -24.62 10.64 16.85
C GLU A 1123 -25.62 10.66 18.02
N CYS A 1124 -26.32 11.79 18.23
CA CYS A 1124 -27.14 12.05 19.42
C CYS A 1124 -28.66 12.18 19.14
N LEU A 1125 -29.20 11.51 18.11
CA LEU A 1125 -30.64 11.56 17.81
C LEU A 1125 -31.43 10.73 18.82
N THR A 1126 -31.76 11.31 19.98
CA THR A 1126 -32.48 10.58 21.03
C THR A 1126 -33.87 10.15 20.56
N ARG A 1127 -34.33 9.00 21.06
CA ARG A 1127 -35.70 8.50 20.82
C ARG A 1127 -36.78 9.51 21.19
N GLU A 1128 -36.52 10.36 22.20
CA GLU A 1128 -37.42 11.46 22.57
C GLU A 1128 -37.57 12.49 21.44
N ALA A 1129 -36.46 12.93 20.83
CA ALA A 1129 -36.51 13.85 19.70
C ALA A 1129 -37.22 13.24 18.49
N PHE A 1130 -36.98 11.96 18.22
CA PHE A 1130 -37.65 11.25 17.13
C PHE A 1130 -39.16 11.06 17.38
N ASN A 1131 -39.57 10.77 18.61
CA ASN A 1131 -40.99 10.72 18.99
C ASN A 1131 -41.67 12.10 18.81
N VAL A 1132 -41.04 13.19 19.24
CA VAL A 1132 -41.60 14.54 19.04
C VAL A 1132 -41.71 14.88 17.56
N LEU A 1133 -40.73 14.49 16.73
CA LEU A 1133 -40.82 14.64 15.27
C LEU A 1133 -42.05 13.92 14.70
N ILE A 1134 -42.33 12.69 15.14
CA ILE A 1134 -43.54 11.95 14.74
C ILE A 1134 -44.81 12.66 15.21
N GLU A 1135 -44.87 13.07 16.48
CA GLU A 1135 -46.03 13.74 17.07
C GLU A 1135 -46.35 15.10 16.42
N THR A 1136 -45.34 15.81 15.92
CA THR A 1136 -45.49 17.19 15.41
C THR A 1136 -45.48 17.32 13.89
N GLN A 1137 -44.78 16.42 13.17
CA GLN A 1137 -44.55 16.53 11.72
C GLN A 1137 -45.21 15.41 10.89
N SER A 1138 -45.90 14.45 11.52
CA SER A 1138 -46.55 13.32 10.82
C SER A 1138 -47.47 13.71 9.67
N ASP A 1139 -48.22 14.81 9.83
CA ASP A 1139 -49.13 15.33 8.81
C ASP A 1139 -48.46 16.22 7.75
N THR A 1140 -47.22 16.69 7.95
CA THR A 1140 -46.57 17.67 7.06
C THR A 1140 -45.33 17.14 6.34
N LEU A 1141 -44.61 16.18 6.90
CA LEU A 1141 -43.31 15.75 6.41
C LEU A 1141 -43.44 14.85 5.16
N GLU A 1142 -43.01 15.37 4.01
CA GLU A 1142 -43.03 14.69 2.71
C GLU A 1142 -41.67 14.03 2.37
N ARG A 1143 -40.57 14.53 2.95
CA ARG A 1143 -39.20 13.98 2.81
C ARG A 1143 -38.46 13.97 4.14
N LEU A 1144 -37.74 12.87 4.40
CA LEU A 1144 -36.82 12.72 5.51
C LEU A 1144 -35.49 12.12 5.02
N SER A 1145 -34.39 12.84 5.19
CA SER A 1145 -33.03 12.29 5.09
C SER A 1145 -32.41 12.22 6.48
N ILE A 1146 -31.94 11.05 6.90
CA ILE A 1146 -31.24 10.88 8.17
C ILE A 1146 -30.00 9.99 8.02
N SER A 1147 -28.92 10.33 8.72
CA SER A 1147 -27.82 9.40 8.97
C SER A 1147 -27.66 9.20 10.47
N CYS A 1148 -27.80 7.97 10.95
CA CYS A 1148 -27.70 7.66 12.37
C CYS A 1148 -26.85 6.42 12.64
N GLU A 1149 -26.17 6.47 13.77
CA GLU A 1149 -25.81 5.27 14.52
C GLU A 1149 -26.93 4.99 15.54
N TYR A 1150 -27.06 3.73 15.98
CA TYR A 1150 -27.94 3.23 17.06
C TYR A 1150 -29.43 2.86 16.78
N ASP A 1151 -29.81 1.87 17.60
CA ASP A 1151 -31.10 1.22 17.94
C ASP A 1151 -32.12 0.79 16.86
N ASP A 1152 -32.55 -0.48 17.00
CA ASP A 1152 -33.53 -1.22 16.18
C ASP A 1152 -34.92 -0.55 16.21
N ASP A 1153 -35.19 0.22 17.26
CA ASP A 1153 -36.47 0.85 17.56
C ASP A 1153 -36.70 2.18 16.80
N VAL A 1154 -35.70 3.07 16.70
CA VAL A 1154 -35.87 4.40 16.05
C VAL A 1154 -36.24 4.23 14.58
N CYS A 1155 -35.50 3.38 13.87
CA CYS A 1155 -35.78 3.08 12.46
C CYS A 1155 -37.12 2.36 12.26
N SER A 1156 -37.70 1.78 13.32
CA SER A 1156 -39.02 1.17 13.27
C SER A 1156 -40.17 2.15 13.46
N ASP A 1157 -39.91 3.27 14.13
CA ASP A 1157 -40.90 4.31 14.40
C ASP A 1157 -41.06 5.27 13.20
N VAL A 1158 -40.12 5.28 12.24
CA VAL A 1158 -40.22 6.00 10.94
C VAL A 1158 -41.55 5.72 10.23
N VAL A 1159 -42.09 4.51 10.37
CA VAL A 1159 -43.35 4.09 9.71
C VAL A 1159 -44.62 4.79 10.25
N LYS A 1160 -44.48 5.64 11.27
CA LYS A 1160 -45.56 6.43 11.87
C LYS A 1160 -45.76 7.79 11.18
N LEU A 1161 -45.01 8.09 10.11
CA LEU A 1161 -45.07 9.35 9.36
C LEU A 1161 -45.87 9.15 8.06
N PRO A 1162 -47.22 9.27 8.07
CA PRO A 1162 -48.08 8.79 6.99
C PRO A 1162 -47.86 9.47 5.63
N ASN A 1163 -47.49 10.76 5.61
CA ASN A 1163 -47.42 11.57 4.39
C ASN A 1163 -46.05 11.54 3.67
N LEU A 1164 -45.17 10.64 4.10
CA LEU A 1164 -43.76 10.65 3.75
C LEU A 1164 -43.49 9.90 2.42
N LYS A 1165 -43.06 10.65 1.40
CA LYS A 1165 -42.92 10.21 0.01
C LYS A 1165 -41.48 9.87 -0.38
N HIS A 1166 -40.51 10.50 0.29
CA HIS A 1166 -39.09 10.36 0.00
C HIS A 1166 -38.30 10.07 1.27
N ILE A 1167 -37.64 8.92 1.32
CA ILE A 1167 -36.76 8.53 2.43
C ILE A 1167 -35.34 8.42 1.92
N PHE A 1168 -34.40 9.07 2.60
CA PHE A 1168 -32.97 8.76 2.51
C PHE A 1168 -32.49 8.31 3.90
N ILE A 1169 -31.86 7.14 3.99
CA ILE A 1169 -31.23 6.68 5.23
C ILE A 1169 -29.80 6.24 4.96
N GLN A 1170 -28.85 6.84 5.67
CA GLN A 1170 -27.45 6.44 5.66
C GLN A 1170 -27.15 5.64 6.94
N PHE A 1171 -26.76 4.38 6.75
CA PHE A 1171 -26.41 3.46 7.84
C PHE A 1171 -24.89 3.29 7.91
N TYR A 1172 -24.35 3.23 9.12
CA TYR A 1172 -22.91 3.07 9.34
C TYR A 1172 -22.47 1.63 9.67
N THR A 1173 -23.34 0.73 10.17
CA THR A 1173 -22.85 -0.53 10.77
C THR A 1173 -23.66 -1.84 10.58
N ASN A 1174 -24.95 -1.85 10.19
CA ASN A 1174 -25.75 -3.10 10.28
C ASN A 1174 -26.74 -3.37 9.13
N ILE A 1175 -26.41 -4.35 8.27
CA ILE A 1175 -27.27 -4.83 7.16
C ILE A 1175 -28.56 -5.51 7.66
N SER A 1176 -28.53 -6.19 8.81
CA SER A 1176 -29.73 -6.86 9.34
C SER A 1176 -30.79 -5.86 9.85
N LEU A 1177 -30.36 -4.67 10.26
CA LEU A 1177 -31.26 -3.55 10.58
C LEU A 1177 -31.95 -3.06 9.30
N LEU A 1178 -31.18 -2.82 8.22
CA LEU A 1178 -31.72 -2.41 6.93
C LEU A 1178 -32.83 -3.36 6.43
N GLU A 1179 -32.65 -4.68 6.53
CA GLU A 1179 -33.70 -5.63 6.16
C GLU A 1179 -34.99 -5.49 7.00
N LYS A 1180 -34.88 -5.35 8.33
CA LYS A 1180 -36.04 -5.14 9.21
C LYS A 1180 -36.77 -3.84 8.90
N VAL A 1181 -36.01 -2.78 8.59
CA VAL A 1181 -36.53 -1.45 8.27
C VAL A 1181 -37.25 -1.48 6.92
N LEU A 1182 -36.66 -2.12 5.90
CA LEU A 1182 -37.30 -2.37 4.61
C LEU A 1182 -38.61 -3.16 4.78
N ASP A 1183 -38.63 -4.24 5.57
CA ASP A 1183 -39.84 -5.04 5.78
C ASP A 1183 -40.95 -4.26 6.51
N LYS A 1184 -40.59 -3.38 7.46
CA LYS A 1184 -41.54 -2.47 8.11
C LYS A 1184 -42.04 -1.41 7.11
N LEU A 1185 -41.17 -0.75 6.34
CA LEU A 1185 -41.57 0.24 5.32
C LEU A 1185 -42.49 -0.37 4.23
N VAL A 1186 -42.16 -1.57 3.71
CA VAL A 1186 -42.99 -2.34 2.77
C VAL A 1186 -44.39 -2.61 3.32
N LYS A 1187 -44.50 -2.86 4.64
CA LYS A 1187 -45.77 -3.18 5.30
C LYS A 1187 -46.67 -1.95 5.49
N TYR A 1188 -46.10 -0.78 5.76
CA TYR A 1188 -46.86 0.41 6.18
C TYR A 1188 -47.02 1.50 5.09
N HIS A 1189 -46.05 1.72 4.19
CA HIS A 1189 -46.10 2.78 3.16
C HIS A 1189 -46.27 2.28 1.73
N ARG A 1190 -46.93 1.14 1.56
CA ARG A 1190 -46.88 0.33 0.33
C ARG A 1190 -47.35 1.04 -0.96
N ASN A 1191 -48.16 2.09 -0.84
CA ASN A 1191 -48.77 2.79 -1.97
C ASN A 1191 -48.24 4.23 -2.17
N ASP A 1192 -47.65 4.87 -1.15
CA ASP A 1192 -47.41 6.32 -1.17
C ASP A 1192 -45.92 6.72 -1.19
N LEU A 1193 -45.01 5.76 -0.96
CA LEU A 1193 -43.57 5.98 -1.05
C LEU A 1193 -43.10 6.04 -2.52
N ILE A 1194 -42.58 7.19 -2.94
CA ILE A 1194 -42.16 7.48 -4.32
C ILE A 1194 -40.68 7.12 -4.53
N SER A 1195 -39.81 7.44 -3.56
CA SER A 1195 -38.41 7.03 -3.60
C SER A 1195 -37.85 6.63 -2.24
N LEU A 1196 -36.98 5.63 -2.27
CA LEU A 1196 -36.15 5.21 -1.16
C LEU A 1196 -34.69 5.21 -1.63
N GLU A 1197 -33.83 5.89 -0.89
CA GLU A 1197 -32.40 5.89 -1.11
C GLU A 1197 -31.68 5.43 0.16
N VAL A 1198 -30.72 4.52 0.02
CA VAL A 1198 -29.99 3.94 1.13
C VAL A 1198 -28.50 4.06 0.85
N ALA A 1199 -27.79 4.77 1.71
CA ALA A 1199 -26.34 4.88 1.67
C ALA A 1199 -25.71 4.01 2.77
N ASN A 1200 -24.54 3.43 2.50
CA ASN A 1200 -23.79 2.64 3.48
C ASN A 1200 -22.29 2.86 3.32
N GLU A 1201 -21.69 3.55 4.29
CA GLU A 1201 -20.26 3.85 4.34
C GLU A 1201 -19.51 2.74 5.10
N MET A 1202 -19.32 1.59 4.44
CA MET A 1202 -18.49 0.50 4.96
C MET A 1202 -17.64 -0.18 3.89
N TYR A 1203 -16.43 -0.55 4.30
CA TYR A 1203 -15.42 -1.29 3.53
C TYR A 1203 -15.85 -2.74 3.19
N PHE A 1204 -16.77 -2.90 2.24
CA PHE A 1204 -17.21 -4.22 1.76
C PHE A 1204 -16.49 -4.71 0.50
N LEU A 1205 -16.44 -6.04 0.35
CA LEU A 1205 -16.03 -6.72 -0.88
C LEU A 1205 -17.23 -6.86 -1.85
N PRO A 1206 -17.01 -6.86 -3.18
CA PRO A 1206 -18.08 -6.82 -4.19
C PRO A 1206 -19.23 -7.83 -4.00
N ALA A 1207 -18.92 -9.07 -3.60
CA ALA A 1207 -19.92 -10.14 -3.47
C ALA A 1207 -21.00 -9.90 -2.39
N SER A 1208 -20.77 -8.99 -1.44
CA SER A 1208 -21.80 -8.58 -0.47
C SER A 1208 -22.78 -7.57 -1.07
N ILE A 1209 -22.33 -6.77 -2.04
CA ILE A 1209 -23.13 -5.77 -2.74
C ILE A 1209 -24.13 -6.47 -3.67
N ASP A 1210 -23.71 -7.52 -4.37
CA ASP A 1210 -24.60 -8.32 -5.24
C ASP A 1210 -25.78 -8.93 -4.46
N MET A 1211 -25.52 -9.54 -3.30
CA MET A 1211 -26.57 -10.17 -2.48
C MET A 1211 -27.52 -9.14 -1.85
N LEU A 1212 -27.01 -7.94 -1.52
CA LEU A 1212 -27.81 -6.82 -1.04
C LEU A 1212 -28.71 -6.30 -2.17
N ASN A 1213 -28.14 -6.09 -3.36
CA ASN A 1213 -28.87 -5.66 -4.56
C ASN A 1213 -29.96 -6.67 -4.94
N GLU A 1214 -29.69 -7.98 -4.89
CA GLU A 1214 -30.66 -9.02 -5.20
C GLU A 1214 -31.82 -9.05 -4.19
N THR A 1215 -31.51 -8.99 -2.89
CA THR A 1215 -32.52 -8.93 -1.81
C THR A 1215 -33.40 -7.69 -1.92
N VAL A 1216 -32.80 -6.52 -2.16
CA VAL A 1216 -33.54 -5.27 -2.29
C VAL A 1216 -34.32 -5.23 -3.62
N HIS A 1217 -33.80 -5.81 -4.70
CA HIS A 1217 -34.51 -5.91 -5.98
C HIS A 1217 -35.71 -6.88 -5.93
N GLU A 1218 -35.65 -7.98 -5.17
CA GLU A 1218 -36.83 -8.82 -4.91
C GLU A 1218 -37.89 -8.08 -4.07
N ARG A 1219 -37.47 -7.37 -3.01
CA ARG A 1219 -38.41 -6.67 -2.11
C ARG A 1219 -39.01 -5.41 -2.76
N SER A 1220 -38.27 -4.72 -3.64
CA SER A 1220 -38.76 -3.53 -4.35
C SER A 1220 -39.99 -3.81 -5.23
N LYS A 1221 -40.06 -5.01 -5.83
CA LYS A 1221 -41.22 -5.50 -6.62
C LYS A 1221 -42.54 -5.57 -5.83
N LYS A 1222 -42.50 -5.41 -4.50
CA LYS A 1222 -43.70 -5.38 -3.64
C LYS A 1222 -44.32 -3.99 -3.45
N PHE A 1223 -43.63 -2.91 -3.86
CA PHE A 1223 -44.16 -1.56 -3.96
C PHE A 1223 -44.67 -1.32 -5.40
N SER A 1224 -45.94 -0.95 -5.58
CA SER A 1224 -46.50 -0.71 -6.92
C SER A 1224 -46.13 0.66 -7.50
N ASN A 1225 -45.77 1.61 -6.63
CA ASN A 1225 -45.66 3.04 -6.98
C ASN A 1225 -44.23 3.60 -6.82
N LEU A 1226 -43.25 2.76 -6.46
CA LEU A 1226 -41.86 3.16 -6.25
C LEU A 1226 -41.19 3.51 -7.59
N GLN A 1227 -40.92 4.79 -7.83
CA GLN A 1227 -40.37 5.27 -9.11
C GLN A 1227 -38.84 5.25 -9.14
N LYS A 1228 -38.18 5.40 -7.99
CA LYS A 1228 -36.72 5.41 -7.87
C LYS A 1228 -36.27 4.69 -6.60
N LEU A 1229 -35.37 3.73 -6.77
CA LEU A 1229 -34.67 3.04 -5.71
C LEU A 1229 -33.17 3.16 -5.99
N ALA A 1230 -32.43 3.79 -5.08
CA ALA A 1230 -30.99 3.96 -5.21
C ALA A 1230 -30.29 3.37 -3.99
N ILE A 1231 -29.23 2.59 -4.22
CA ILE A 1231 -28.36 2.08 -3.17
C ILE A 1231 -26.96 2.60 -3.50
N ASN A 1232 -26.49 3.54 -2.69
CA ASN A 1232 -25.16 4.14 -2.87
C ASN A 1232 -24.19 3.50 -1.86
N VAL A 1233 -23.38 2.56 -2.33
CA VAL A 1233 -22.29 1.95 -1.55
C VAL A 1233 -21.01 2.71 -1.87
N SER A 1234 -20.69 3.72 -1.06
CA SER A 1234 -19.45 4.49 -1.17
C SER A 1234 -18.29 3.72 -0.54
N SER A 1235 -17.42 3.15 -1.40
CA SER A 1235 -16.11 2.66 -0.96
C SER A 1235 -15.14 3.83 -0.87
N SER A 1236 -14.91 4.35 0.34
CA SER A 1236 -13.90 5.38 0.65
C SER A 1236 -12.47 4.80 0.58
N LEU A 1237 -12.05 4.44 -0.62
CA LEU A 1237 -10.70 4.01 -0.97
C LEU A 1237 -10.36 4.37 -2.43
N GLN A 1238 -10.67 5.63 -2.82
CA GLN A 1238 -10.12 6.28 -4.01
C GLN A 1238 -8.93 7.18 -3.62
N TYR A 1239 -7.84 6.52 -3.24
CA TYR A 1239 -6.49 7.01 -3.49
C TYR A 1239 -5.68 5.81 -3.94
N LYS A 1240 -5.47 5.70 -5.26
CA LYS A 1240 -4.60 4.71 -5.88
C LYS A 1240 -4.18 5.20 -7.26
#